data_AF-A0AAW0SNV8-F1
#
_entry.id   AF-A0AAW0SNV8-F1
#
_cell.length_a   1.000
_cell.length_b   1.000
_cell.length_c   1.000
_cell.angle_alpha   90.00
_cell.angle_beta   90.00
_cell.angle_gamma   90.00
#
_symmetry.space_group_name_H-M   'P 1'
#
loop_
_entity.id
_entity.type
_entity.pdbx_description
1 polymer ?
#
loop_
_entity_poly.entity_id
_entity_poly.type
_entity_poly.pdbx_seq_one_letter_code
_entity_poly.pdbx_strand_id
1 'polypeptide(L)'
;MGSDVRRGSRLAPASPFPPPPMTELCRAAGCSVMGRRVLLISCVRTVATFLLGFAIGAVFNLLFSASLPLSLNSPPAPGPWEAGIQDVMQGETGRVQETLDRQQILPQLPPLLQLGEAPESPRVLCYVLVGPSTHRTAVHVKNTWGQRCDRLVFFSTANDTSLKPDVLDVPEGYGYLWAKTKAGLTYLHENYPDYHWYLKADDDTYVIIENLRYFLQERDPNLPVYYGVKFRRFVKQGYMSGGGGYVLSREALRRFVTEALAITDQAKCATRSAKGSEDLQLGQCLESVGVAAGDSLDEMGRSRFFSHGPQSLFFKQPLINRLHWYWHYIWHPHTVGPDCCSRHIISFHNIDPRMILVISKNESLGDGLEFWQKGIIYQAYPRSLKDANRDGTGDLLGVTSKADYLASLGIGAVWLSPFFQSPMKDFGYDISNYTAVDPIFGTMADFEEMVQELHTRGLRVVLDFVPNHTSDQHEWFQRSQRREDPYTDYYVWADAKETDQAGLPVPPNNWLSVFRGSAWEWSEERGQFYYHQFLASQPDLNFRSDAVRKEMKKVLNFWMDKGVDGFRVDAVKHLFEVQDLSLDEPLTPGHLDPDDYNSLQHTYTSNQPENLDLVREWRALLDGRSEKVMMVEVFADTVEEVMKYYGSEEDPLADFPFNFFLIDNFHGREDLSGESLMATVSLWLDNLPAGKWPNWVLGNHDNNRVSSRLGTDLIDALNMMALLLPGTPVTYYGEEIGMEDTFISWEDTKDPQGCRWGPEHYQEYSRDPARTPMQWDDTDLAGFTGSNTTWLPVNPNYTKVNVARQTAAATSHLKVYQQLAQLRKGRNICTGQHHLPSHH
;
A
#
# COMPACT_ATOMS: atom_id res chain seq x y z
N MET A 1 43.74 43.99 46.82
CA MET A 1 45.19 44.09 47.12
C MET A 1 45.69 42.72 47.56
N GLY A 2 46.58 42.09 46.79
CA GLY A 2 47.28 40.81 47.11
C GLY A 2 46.40 39.55 47.26
N SER A 3 46.92 38.31 47.13
CA SER A 3 48.13 37.80 46.43
C SER A 3 48.20 36.27 46.61
N ASP A 4 48.65 35.53 45.58
CA ASP A 4 49.25 34.17 45.53
C ASP A 4 48.90 33.09 46.59
N VAL A 5 48.38 31.90 46.26
CA VAL A 5 48.91 30.80 45.41
C VAL A 5 50.14 30.04 46.00
N ARG A 6 49.94 28.77 46.43
CA ARG A 6 50.79 27.59 46.08
C ARG A 6 50.35 26.23 46.68
N ARG A 7 49.98 25.30 45.77
CA ARG A 7 50.42 23.88 45.59
C ARG A 7 50.39 22.84 46.73
N GLY A 8 49.76 21.69 46.44
CA GLY A 8 50.05 20.37 47.04
C GLY A 8 49.13 19.25 46.50
N SER A 9 49.68 18.17 45.91
CA SER A 9 48.94 17.15 45.13
C SER A 9 49.17 15.70 45.59
N ARG A 10 48.15 14.81 45.50
CA ARG A 10 48.16 13.32 45.32
C ARG A 10 46.69 12.80 45.37
N LEU A 11 46.12 12.25 44.29
CA LEU A 11 46.14 10.85 43.81
C LEU A 11 45.20 9.86 44.56
N ALA A 12 44.30 9.22 43.80
CA ALA A 12 43.32 8.17 44.23
C ALA A 12 43.96 6.75 44.28
N PRO A 13 43.23 5.64 44.63
CA PRO A 13 42.37 4.94 43.64
C PRO A 13 41.23 3.99 44.16
N ALA A 14 40.50 3.40 43.19
CA ALA A 14 39.99 2.01 43.11
C ALA A 14 38.72 1.48 43.86
N SER A 15 38.09 0.50 43.19
CA SER A 15 37.09 -0.51 43.63
C SER A 15 37.78 -1.92 43.63
N PRO A 16 37.19 -3.13 43.37
CA PRO A 16 35.80 -3.63 43.22
C PRO A 16 35.49 -4.91 44.08
N PHE A 17 34.35 -5.61 43.85
CA PHE A 17 34.20 -7.07 43.55
C PHE A 17 32.74 -7.62 43.80
N PRO A 18 32.29 -8.75 43.18
CA PRO A 18 30.85 -9.12 43.03
C PRO A 18 30.41 -10.53 43.62
N PRO A 19 29.50 -11.36 43.02
CA PRO A 19 28.37 -12.06 43.71
C PRO A 19 28.64 -13.53 44.11
N PRO A 20 27.69 -14.28 44.74
CA PRO A 20 26.96 -15.41 44.06
C PRO A 20 25.55 -15.79 44.71
N PRO A 21 24.92 -16.99 44.51
CA PRO A 21 24.26 -17.54 43.30
C PRO A 21 22.79 -18.06 43.51
N MET A 22 22.29 -18.92 42.58
CA MET A 22 20.88 -19.33 42.31
C MET A 22 20.15 -20.34 43.26
N THR A 23 18.83 -20.47 42.99
CA THR A 23 17.90 -21.65 43.01
C THR A 23 16.93 -21.94 44.19
N GLU A 24 15.63 -21.90 43.83
CA GLU A 24 14.48 -22.76 44.19
C GLU A 24 13.78 -22.85 45.58
N LEU A 25 12.45 -23.04 45.47
CA LEU A 25 11.49 -23.77 46.33
C LEU A 25 10.82 -23.14 47.59
N CYS A 26 9.53 -22.80 47.37
CA CYS A 26 8.34 -23.24 48.12
C CYS A 26 8.02 -22.84 49.60
N ARG A 27 6.82 -22.23 49.71
CA ARG A 27 5.74 -22.48 50.70
C ARG A 27 5.83 -21.95 52.16
N ALA A 28 5.01 -20.91 52.37
CA ALA A 28 3.72 -20.95 53.10
C ALA A 28 3.60 -20.46 54.56
N ALA A 29 2.34 -20.07 54.85
CA ALA A 29 1.71 -19.65 56.12
C ALA A 29 1.91 -18.17 56.56
N GLY A 30 0.85 -17.42 56.90
CA GLY A 30 -0.58 -17.78 56.88
C GLY A 30 -1.54 -16.64 57.25
N CYS A 31 -2.82 -16.81 56.86
CA CYS A 31 -3.90 -15.81 56.94
C CYS A 31 -4.57 -15.64 58.32
N SER A 32 -5.21 -14.48 58.54
CA SER A 32 -6.59 -14.35 59.08
C SER A 32 -7.18 -12.98 58.65
N VAL A 33 -8.30 -12.85 57.91
CA VAL A 33 -9.74 -13.17 58.18
C VAL A 33 -10.37 -12.12 59.13
N MET A 34 -11.42 -11.35 58.81
CA MET A 34 -12.82 -11.64 58.38
C MET A 34 -13.53 -10.33 57.96
N GLY A 35 -14.66 -10.18 57.22
CA GLY A 35 -15.65 -11.04 56.54
C GLY A 35 -16.54 -10.18 55.58
N ARG A 36 -17.18 -10.69 54.50
CA ARG A 36 -18.51 -11.38 54.40
C ARG A 36 -19.70 -10.54 54.93
N ARG A 37 -20.84 -10.28 54.24
CA ARG A 37 -21.61 -10.83 53.06
C ARG A 37 -22.40 -9.65 52.40
N VAL A 38 -23.05 -9.68 51.23
CA VAL A 38 -23.94 -10.69 50.56
C VAL A 38 -23.87 -10.56 49.02
N LEU A 39 -23.90 -11.70 48.30
CA LEU A 39 -24.20 -11.81 46.86
C LEU A 39 -25.67 -12.21 46.64
N LEU A 40 -26.26 -11.86 45.49
CA LEU A 40 -27.11 -12.79 44.71
C LEU A 40 -27.39 -12.27 43.28
N ILE A 41 -27.55 -13.21 42.33
CA ILE A 41 -27.88 -13.04 40.89
C ILE A 41 -26.75 -12.48 39.99
N SER A 42 -25.82 -13.37 39.59
CA SER A 42 -25.45 -13.60 38.17
C SER A 42 -24.30 -14.62 38.07
N CYS A 43 -24.57 -15.90 38.40
CA CYS A 43 -23.56 -16.96 38.27
C CYS A 43 -24.21 -18.34 38.02
N VAL A 44 -24.77 -18.53 36.81
CA VAL A 44 -25.32 -19.81 36.36
C VAL A 44 -24.89 -20.17 34.91
N ARG A 45 -24.32 -19.25 34.12
CA ARG A 45 -24.04 -19.48 32.68
C ARG A 45 -22.61 -19.89 32.29
N THR A 46 -21.63 -19.85 33.19
CA THR A 46 -20.20 -20.06 32.82
C THR A 46 -19.59 -21.39 33.29
N VAL A 47 -20.27 -22.14 34.18
CA VAL A 47 -19.72 -23.40 34.75
C VAL A 47 -20.21 -24.66 34.01
N ALA A 48 -21.29 -24.57 33.22
CA ALA A 48 -21.84 -25.72 32.49
C ALA A 48 -20.97 -26.18 31.30
N THR A 49 -20.24 -25.27 30.67
CA THR A 49 -19.49 -25.56 29.43
C THR A 49 -18.17 -26.30 29.68
N PHE A 50 -17.54 -26.12 30.85
CA PHE A 50 -16.23 -26.70 31.15
C PHE A 50 -16.27 -28.17 31.64
N LEU A 51 -17.41 -28.64 32.16
CA LEU A 51 -17.53 -30.01 32.67
C LEU A 51 -18.02 -31.03 31.63
N LEU A 52 -18.52 -30.58 30.47
CA LEU A 52 -18.91 -31.50 29.38
C LEU A 52 -17.72 -31.97 28.53
N GLY A 53 -16.67 -31.16 28.40
CA GLY A 53 -15.49 -31.49 27.60
C GLY A 53 -14.62 -32.61 28.18
N PHE A 54 -14.57 -32.74 29.51
CA PHE A 54 -13.68 -33.70 30.18
C PHE A 54 -14.23 -35.14 30.25
N ALA A 55 -15.55 -35.32 30.12
CA ALA A 55 -16.20 -36.64 30.21
C ALA A 55 -16.07 -37.48 28.93
N ILE A 56 -15.84 -36.85 27.77
CA ILE A 56 -15.81 -37.54 26.46
C ILE A 56 -14.41 -38.10 26.14
N GLY A 57 -13.33 -37.46 26.63
CA GLY A 57 -11.96 -37.92 26.40
C GLY A 57 -11.55 -39.19 27.15
N ALA A 58 -12.23 -39.53 28.24
CA ALA A 58 -11.85 -40.65 29.11
C ALA A 58 -12.40 -42.03 28.67
N VAL A 59 -13.40 -42.07 27.78
CA VAL A 59 -14.06 -43.32 27.36
C VAL A 59 -13.34 -43.98 26.17
N PHE A 60 -12.61 -43.21 25.35
CA PHE A 60 -11.95 -43.73 24.15
C PHE A 60 -10.62 -44.49 24.39
N ASN A 61 -9.96 -44.29 25.54
CA ASN A 61 -8.63 -44.84 25.84
C ASN A 61 -8.61 -46.13 26.69
N LEU A 62 -9.77 -46.76 26.92
CA LEU A 62 -9.89 -47.93 27.83
C LEU A 62 -10.35 -49.24 27.15
N LEU A 63 -10.44 -49.30 25.82
CA LEU A 63 -11.02 -50.44 25.10
C LEU A 63 -10.11 -51.22 24.13
N PHE A 64 -8.81 -50.91 24.02
CA PHE A 64 -7.90 -51.66 23.13
C PHE A 64 -6.50 -51.95 23.72
N SER A 65 -6.44 -52.88 24.68
CA SER A 65 -5.17 -53.57 25.04
C SER A 65 -5.39 -54.88 25.82
N ALA A 66 -5.73 -55.98 25.12
CA ALA A 66 -5.56 -57.37 25.59
C ALA A 66 -5.53 -58.34 24.39
N SER A 67 -4.73 -59.41 24.45
CA SER A 67 -4.26 -60.13 23.26
C SER A 67 -4.64 -61.62 23.19
N LEU A 68 -4.87 -62.13 21.96
CA LEU A 68 -4.76 -63.54 21.49
C LEU A 68 -5.83 -64.57 21.95
N PRO A 69 -6.08 -65.70 21.23
CA PRO A 69 -5.61 -66.13 19.89
C PRO A 69 -6.67 -66.74 18.90
N LEU A 70 -6.22 -67.01 17.65
CA LEU A 70 -6.62 -68.08 16.69
C LEU A 70 -7.92 -68.05 15.81
N SER A 71 -7.69 -67.79 14.51
CA SER A 71 -8.29 -68.36 13.26
C SER A 71 -9.80 -68.69 13.16
N LEU A 72 -10.52 -68.24 12.12
CA LEU A 72 -10.47 -68.86 10.77
C LEU A 72 -11.13 -67.99 9.65
N ASN A 73 -10.65 -68.20 8.41
CA ASN A 73 -11.24 -67.90 7.10
C ASN A 73 -11.26 -66.44 6.55
N SER A 74 -10.72 -66.32 5.33
CA SER A 74 -10.54 -65.10 4.52
C SER A 74 -11.64 -64.92 3.47
N PRO A 75 -11.82 -63.68 2.97
CA PRO A 75 -12.12 -63.41 1.54
C PRO A 75 -11.06 -62.42 0.95
N PRO A 76 -11.08 -61.99 -0.34
CA PRO A 76 -9.88 -62.06 -1.20
C PRO A 76 -9.09 -60.75 -1.37
N ALA A 77 -7.90 -60.88 -1.99
CA ALA A 77 -6.88 -59.85 -2.09
C ALA A 77 -7.15 -58.72 -3.13
N PRO A 78 -6.64 -57.50 -2.92
CA PRO A 78 -6.54 -56.44 -3.93
C PRO A 78 -5.45 -56.71 -5.00
N GLY A 79 -5.61 -56.10 -6.18
CA GLY A 79 -4.68 -56.22 -7.31
C GLY A 79 -3.46 -55.28 -7.25
N PRO A 80 -2.48 -55.46 -8.17
CA PRO A 80 -1.10 -55.04 -7.93
C PRO A 80 -0.76 -53.62 -8.41
N TRP A 81 -0.58 -52.68 -7.48
CA TRP A 81 0.09 -51.38 -7.72
C TRP A 81 1.07 -50.94 -6.61
N GLU A 82 1.31 -51.75 -5.58
CA GLU A 82 2.15 -51.40 -4.42
C GLU A 82 3.30 -52.41 -4.17
N ALA A 83 4.10 -52.69 -5.20
CA ALA A 83 5.35 -53.45 -5.06
C ALA A 83 6.46 -52.78 -5.90
N GLY A 84 7.15 -51.82 -5.31
CA GLY A 84 8.22 -51.07 -5.99
C GLY A 84 8.91 -49.97 -5.17
N ILE A 85 8.65 -49.87 -3.85
CA ILE A 85 9.24 -48.86 -2.97
C ILE A 85 10.06 -49.56 -1.88
N GLN A 86 11.30 -49.96 -2.22
CA GLN A 86 12.36 -50.13 -1.21
C GLN A 86 13.81 -50.14 -1.77
N ASP A 87 14.02 -50.23 -3.09
CA ASP A 87 15.37 -50.41 -3.71
C ASP A 87 16.00 -49.15 -4.35
N VAL A 88 15.45 -47.94 -4.15
CA VAL A 88 15.96 -46.70 -4.77
C VAL A 88 16.37 -45.62 -3.74
N MET A 89 16.80 -46.04 -2.54
CA MET A 89 17.31 -45.13 -1.50
C MET A 89 18.72 -45.51 -0.99
N GLN A 90 19.45 -46.38 -1.70
CA GLN A 90 20.88 -46.64 -1.48
C GLN A 90 21.61 -46.88 -2.81
N GLY A 91 21.86 -45.82 -3.57
CA GLY A 91 22.66 -45.87 -4.80
C GLY A 91 22.96 -44.49 -5.39
N GLU A 92 24.17 -44.32 -5.91
CA GLU A 92 24.62 -43.19 -6.73
C GLU A 92 24.85 -41.81 -6.07
N THR A 93 25.61 -41.81 -4.96
CA THR A 93 26.65 -40.77 -4.82
C THR A 93 27.75 -41.01 -5.86
N GLY A 94 27.62 -40.44 -7.06
CA GLY A 94 28.72 -40.47 -8.04
C GLY A 94 28.38 -40.31 -9.52
N ARG A 95 27.90 -39.14 -9.95
CA ARG A 95 28.03 -38.66 -11.35
C ARG A 95 27.77 -37.16 -11.52
N VAL A 96 28.60 -36.35 -10.88
CA VAL A 96 28.70 -34.90 -11.15
C VAL A 96 30.16 -34.60 -11.52
N GLN A 97 30.56 -34.89 -12.77
CA GLN A 97 31.80 -34.37 -13.37
C GLN A 97 31.92 -34.56 -14.91
N GLU A 98 30.82 -34.55 -15.70
CA GLU A 98 30.97 -34.79 -17.15
C GLU A 98 29.90 -34.13 -18.04
N THR A 99 29.78 -32.79 -17.99
CA THR A 99 29.32 -31.95 -19.13
C THR A 99 29.52 -30.44 -18.89
N LEU A 100 30.67 -30.04 -18.34
CA LEU A 100 31.16 -28.66 -18.36
C LEU A 100 32.17 -28.48 -19.51
N ASP A 101 31.73 -28.70 -20.75
CA ASP A 101 32.51 -28.35 -21.95
C ASP A 101 31.66 -28.28 -23.23
N ARG A 102 30.71 -27.34 -23.27
CA ARG A 102 30.04 -26.86 -24.51
C ARG A 102 29.78 -25.35 -24.47
N GLN A 103 30.81 -24.57 -24.15
CA GLN A 103 30.86 -23.15 -24.52
C GLN A 103 31.69 -22.96 -25.79
N GLN A 104 31.07 -23.16 -26.96
CA GLN A 104 31.52 -22.58 -28.23
C GLN A 104 30.39 -22.67 -29.27
N ILE A 105 30.40 -21.73 -30.23
CA ILE A 105 29.36 -21.48 -31.24
C ILE A 105 28.09 -20.78 -30.68
N LEU A 106 28.27 -19.49 -30.33
CA LEU A 106 27.20 -18.50 -30.45
C LEU A 106 27.00 -18.17 -31.94
N PRO A 107 25.79 -18.28 -32.52
CA PRO A 107 25.50 -17.64 -33.80
C PRO A 107 25.61 -16.13 -33.62
N GLN A 108 26.34 -15.45 -34.52
CA GLN A 108 26.38 -13.99 -34.50
C GLN A 108 24.99 -13.42 -34.84
N LEU A 109 24.56 -12.41 -34.09
CA LEU A 109 23.37 -11.62 -34.41
C LEU A 109 23.49 -11.10 -35.85
N PRO A 110 22.54 -11.39 -36.75
CA PRO A 110 22.57 -10.80 -38.09
C PRO A 110 22.40 -9.27 -38.00
N PRO A 111 22.96 -8.50 -38.95
CA PRO A 111 22.75 -7.06 -38.99
C PRO A 111 21.27 -6.71 -39.08
N LEU A 112 20.87 -5.57 -38.50
CA LEU A 112 19.54 -4.98 -38.61
C LEU A 112 19.05 -5.02 -40.06
N LEU A 113 18.09 -5.91 -40.33
CA LEU A 113 17.45 -6.02 -41.62
C LEU A 113 16.62 -4.77 -41.88
N GLN A 114 16.96 -4.05 -42.95
CA GLN A 114 16.07 -3.07 -43.55
C GLN A 114 14.79 -3.77 -44.00
N LEU A 115 13.67 -3.40 -43.39
CA LEU A 115 12.33 -3.65 -43.90
C LEU A 115 11.58 -2.30 -43.79
N GLY A 116 10.78 -1.90 -44.77
CA GLY A 116 9.90 -2.77 -45.54
C GLY A 116 8.58 -2.89 -44.77
N GLU A 117 7.45 -2.96 -45.47
CA GLU A 117 6.13 -2.91 -44.85
C GLU A 117 6.01 -3.92 -43.71
N ALA A 118 5.47 -3.48 -42.56
CA ALA A 118 5.40 -4.30 -41.36
C ALA A 118 4.60 -5.58 -41.65
N PRO A 119 5.06 -6.76 -41.21
CA PRO A 119 4.37 -8.02 -41.47
C PRO A 119 2.95 -7.98 -40.87
N GLU A 120 1.96 -8.43 -41.63
CA GLU A 120 0.57 -8.48 -41.17
C GLU A 120 0.46 -9.33 -39.89
N SER A 121 -0.20 -8.78 -38.87
CA SER A 121 -0.40 -9.46 -37.59
C SER A 121 -1.15 -10.78 -37.77
N PRO A 122 -0.73 -11.88 -37.12
CA PRO A 122 -1.37 -13.17 -37.32
C PRO A 122 -2.84 -13.16 -36.86
N ARG A 123 -3.74 -13.55 -37.77
CA ARG A 123 -5.18 -13.71 -37.51
C ARG A 123 -5.45 -14.95 -36.66
N VAL A 124 -6.00 -14.76 -35.46
CA VAL A 124 -6.29 -15.79 -34.46
C VAL A 124 -7.80 -15.93 -34.26
N LEU A 125 -8.33 -17.12 -34.56
CA LEU A 125 -9.67 -17.53 -34.12
C LEU A 125 -9.53 -18.18 -32.74
N CYS A 126 -10.32 -17.73 -31.78
CA CYS A 126 -10.42 -18.32 -30.45
C CYS A 126 -11.71 -19.14 -30.34
N TYR A 127 -11.63 -20.33 -29.74
CA TYR A 127 -12.80 -21.13 -29.43
C TYR A 127 -12.79 -21.65 -27.98
N VAL A 128 -13.98 -21.75 -27.40
CA VAL A 128 -14.20 -22.19 -26.01
C VAL A 128 -15.25 -23.28 -25.99
N LEU A 129 -14.94 -24.41 -25.34
CA LEU A 129 -15.88 -25.53 -25.18
C LEU A 129 -16.62 -25.36 -23.85
N VAL A 130 -17.93 -25.11 -23.88
CA VAL A 130 -18.73 -24.80 -22.68
C VAL A 130 -19.86 -25.82 -22.48
N GLY A 131 -20.26 -26.02 -21.22
CA GLY A 131 -21.45 -26.78 -20.86
C GLY A 131 -22.57 -25.85 -20.39
N PRO A 132 -23.83 -26.34 -20.30
CA PRO A 132 -24.95 -25.56 -19.75
C PRO A 132 -24.67 -24.99 -18.34
N SER A 133 -23.86 -25.70 -17.54
CA SER A 133 -23.43 -25.25 -16.22
C SER A 133 -22.38 -24.13 -16.25
N THR A 134 -21.58 -24.01 -17.32
CA THR A 134 -20.51 -23.01 -17.46
C THR A 134 -20.86 -21.86 -18.40
N HIS A 135 -22.10 -21.78 -18.89
CA HIS A 135 -22.55 -20.64 -19.69
C HIS A 135 -22.40 -19.30 -18.96
N ARG A 136 -22.71 -19.26 -17.65
CA ARG A 136 -22.61 -18.04 -16.84
C ARG A 136 -21.16 -17.58 -16.63
N THR A 137 -20.21 -18.51 -16.48
CA THR A 137 -18.79 -18.21 -16.29
C THR A 137 -18.11 -17.82 -17.61
N ALA A 138 -18.44 -18.50 -18.71
CA ALA A 138 -17.92 -18.19 -20.04
C ALA A 138 -18.32 -16.81 -20.59
N VAL A 139 -19.38 -16.18 -20.08
CA VAL A 139 -19.73 -14.77 -20.41
C VAL A 139 -18.57 -13.83 -20.05
N HIS A 140 -17.76 -14.15 -19.05
CA HIS A 140 -16.58 -13.36 -18.69
C HIS A 140 -15.50 -13.40 -19.79
N VAL A 141 -15.26 -14.55 -20.43
CA VAL A 141 -14.37 -14.64 -21.60
C VAL A 141 -14.89 -13.76 -22.75
N LYS A 142 -16.20 -13.85 -23.05
CA LYS A 142 -16.86 -13.05 -24.10
C LYS A 142 -16.75 -11.53 -23.85
N ASN A 143 -16.75 -11.12 -22.59
CA ASN A 143 -16.76 -9.72 -22.19
C ASN A 143 -15.34 -9.16 -21.90
N THR A 144 -14.28 -9.95 -22.11
CA THR A 144 -12.90 -9.56 -21.77
C THR A 144 -11.92 -9.92 -22.89
N TRP A 145 -10.96 -10.82 -22.65
CA TRP A 145 -9.89 -11.14 -23.60
C TRP A 145 -10.42 -11.74 -24.91
N GLY A 146 -11.56 -12.43 -24.88
CA GLY A 146 -12.17 -13.01 -26.07
C GLY A 146 -12.53 -11.98 -27.15
N GLN A 147 -12.73 -10.71 -26.78
CA GLN A 147 -12.97 -9.61 -27.72
C GLN A 147 -11.73 -9.22 -28.54
N ARG A 148 -10.53 -9.60 -28.08
CA ARG A 148 -9.24 -9.28 -28.71
C ARG A 148 -8.87 -10.27 -29.83
N CYS A 149 -9.57 -11.40 -29.90
CA CYS A 149 -9.47 -12.39 -30.97
C CYS A 149 -10.11 -11.88 -32.26
N ASP A 150 -9.58 -12.24 -33.43
CA ASP A 150 -10.18 -11.88 -34.73
C ASP A 150 -11.55 -12.55 -34.96
N ARG A 151 -11.80 -13.65 -34.25
CA ARG A 151 -13.10 -14.31 -34.13
C ARG A 151 -13.14 -15.07 -32.80
N LEU A 152 -14.30 -15.07 -32.14
CA LEU A 152 -14.57 -15.86 -30.95
C LEU A 152 -15.77 -16.77 -31.20
N VAL A 153 -15.62 -18.06 -30.90
CA VAL A 153 -16.67 -19.08 -31.06
C VAL A 153 -16.86 -19.83 -29.74
N PHE A 154 -18.10 -19.94 -29.28
CA PHE A 154 -18.45 -20.80 -28.14
C PHE A 154 -19.15 -22.04 -28.65
N PHE A 155 -18.73 -23.22 -28.21
CA PHE A 155 -19.39 -24.49 -28.55
C PHE A 155 -20.07 -25.09 -27.34
N SER A 156 -21.33 -25.53 -27.48
CA SER A 156 -22.05 -26.18 -26.38
C SER A 156 -23.06 -27.20 -26.87
N THR A 157 -23.62 -28.02 -25.99
CA THR A 157 -24.72 -28.96 -26.34
C THR A 157 -26.11 -28.35 -26.15
N ALA A 158 -26.18 -27.17 -25.53
CA ALA A 158 -27.41 -26.40 -25.37
C ALA A 158 -27.20 -24.95 -25.81
N ASN A 159 -28.26 -24.35 -26.35
CA ASN A 159 -28.28 -22.94 -26.70
C ASN A 159 -28.31 -22.06 -25.43
N ASP A 160 -27.76 -20.85 -25.51
CA ASP A 160 -27.88 -19.80 -24.49
C ASP A 160 -28.02 -18.42 -25.13
N THR A 161 -28.83 -17.57 -24.52
CA THR A 161 -29.14 -16.23 -25.03
C THR A 161 -28.01 -15.22 -24.85
N SER A 162 -27.17 -15.40 -23.81
CA SER A 162 -26.10 -14.46 -23.46
C SER A 162 -24.84 -14.74 -24.27
N LEU A 163 -24.42 -16.01 -24.34
CA LEU A 163 -23.27 -16.44 -25.13
C LEU A 163 -23.59 -16.54 -26.61
N LYS A 164 -24.74 -17.13 -26.98
CA LYS A 164 -25.09 -17.58 -28.33
C LYS A 164 -24.06 -18.59 -28.89
N PRO A 165 -23.89 -19.76 -28.24
CA PRO A 165 -22.97 -20.78 -28.70
C PRO A 165 -23.47 -21.49 -29.96
N ASP A 166 -22.55 -21.96 -30.79
CA ASP A 166 -22.81 -22.97 -31.81
C ASP A 166 -23.14 -24.31 -31.10
N VAL A 167 -24.33 -24.86 -31.40
CA VAL A 167 -24.85 -26.05 -30.72
C VAL A 167 -24.35 -27.32 -31.41
N LEU A 168 -23.57 -28.11 -30.69
CA LEU A 168 -23.01 -29.40 -31.12
C LEU A 168 -23.91 -30.56 -30.69
N ASP A 169 -24.30 -31.41 -31.65
CA ASP A 169 -25.04 -32.65 -31.39
C ASP A 169 -24.12 -33.76 -30.88
N VAL A 170 -23.69 -33.62 -29.61
CA VAL A 170 -22.85 -34.59 -28.89
C VAL A 170 -23.31 -34.71 -27.44
N PRO A 171 -23.04 -35.83 -26.74
CA PRO A 171 -23.38 -35.96 -25.32
C PRO A 171 -22.69 -34.92 -24.43
N GLU A 172 -23.40 -34.43 -23.42
CA GLU A 172 -22.91 -33.43 -22.46
C GLU A 172 -22.17 -34.08 -21.27
N GLY A 173 -21.25 -33.31 -20.66
CA GLY A 173 -20.48 -33.67 -19.47
C GLY A 173 -18.97 -33.77 -19.75
N TYR A 174 -18.17 -33.56 -18.70
CA TYR A 174 -16.69 -33.55 -18.76
C TYR A 174 -16.09 -34.80 -19.43
N GLY A 175 -16.69 -35.98 -19.22
CA GLY A 175 -16.24 -37.22 -19.84
C GLY A 175 -16.35 -37.27 -21.37
N TYR A 176 -17.07 -36.33 -22.00
CA TYR A 176 -17.31 -36.24 -23.45
C TYR A 176 -16.59 -35.05 -24.11
N LEU A 177 -15.65 -34.38 -23.42
CA LEU A 177 -14.85 -33.30 -24.00
C LEU A 177 -14.16 -33.68 -25.32
N TRP A 178 -13.74 -34.95 -25.46
CA TRP A 178 -13.21 -35.46 -26.74
C TRP A 178 -14.23 -35.44 -27.90
N ALA A 179 -15.50 -35.76 -27.64
CA ALA A 179 -16.55 -35.66 -28.67
C ALA A 179 -16.81 -34.20 -29.06
N LYS A 180 -16.91 -33.30 -28.08
CA LYS A 180 -17.03 -31.85 -28.30
C LYS A 180 -15.87 -31.29 -29.12
N THR A 181 -14.65 -31.70 -28.80
CA THR A 181 -13.42 -31.21 -29.47
C THR A 181 -13.38 -31.63 -30.93
N LYS A 182 -13.71 -32.90 -31.23
CA LYS A 182 -13.83 -33.35 -32.63
C LYS A 182 -14.88 -32.55 -33.40
N ALA A 183 -16.10 -32.44 -32.88
CA ALA A 183 -17.19 -31.74 -33.55
C ALA A 183 -16.90 -30.24 -33.73
N GLY A 184 -16.33 -29.58 -32.71
CA GLY A 184 -15.91 -28.18 -32.79
C GLY A 184 -14.79 -27.95 -33.81
N LEU A 185 -13.74 -28.78 -33.82
CA LEU A 185 -12.65 -28.65 -34.79
C LEU A 185 -13.12 -28.91 -36.23
N THR A 186 -14.00 -29.90 -36.45
CA THR A 186 -14.65 -30.11 -37.75
C THR A 186 -15.44 -28.86 -38.17
N TYR A 187 -16.28 -28.32 -37.29
CA TYR A 187 -17.06 -27.11 -37.58
C TYR A 187 -16.17 -25.90 -37.91
N LEU A 188 -15.07 -25.69 -37.17
CA LEU A 188 -14.11 -24.61 -37.45
C LEU A 188 -13.42 -24.79 -38.81
N HIS A 189 -13.05 -26.02 -39.18
CA HIS A 189 -12.46 -26.30 -40.49
C HIS A 189 -13.44 -26.05 -41.64
N GLU A 190 -14.71 -26.42 -41.47
CA GLU A 190 -15.75 -26.26 -42.50
C GLU A 190 -16.23 -24.81 -42.66
N ASN A 191 -16.34 -24.05 -41.56
CA ASN A 191 -16.97 -22.72 -41.55
C ASN A 191 -15.98 -21.54 -41.47
N TYR A 192 -14.76 -21.77 -40.98
CA TYR A 192 -13.77 -20.71 -40.77
C TYR A 192 -12.33 -21.09 -41.20
N PRO A 193 -12.08 -21.72 -42.37
CA PRO A 193 -10.75 -22.24 -42.75
C PRO A 193 -9.65 -21.18 -42.94
N ASP A 194 -10.01 -19.90 -43.10
CA ASP A 194 -9.10 -18.83 -43.54
C ASP A 194 -8.30 -18.15 -42.42
N TYR A 195 -8.43 -18.59 -41.16
CA TYR A 195 -7.62 -18.07 -40.06
C TYR A 195 -6.23 -18.73 -40.03
N HIS A 196 -5.22 -18.00 -39.58
CA HIS A 196 -3.84 -18.51 -39.49
C HIS A 196 -3.69 -19.48 -38.32
N TRP A 197 -4.33 -19.16 -37.19
CA TRP A 197 -4.18 -19.88 -35.93
C TRP A 197 -5.52 -20.05 -35.21
N TYR A 198 -5.71 -21.20 -34.56
CA TYR A 198 -6.93 -21.60 -33.88
C TYR A 198 -6.60 -21.91 -32.42
N LEU A 199 -6.95 -20.99 -31.51
CA LEU A 199 -6.69 -21.09 -30.08
C LEU A 199 -7.87 -21.76 -29.37
N LYS A 200 -7.60 -22.86 -28.65
CA LYS A 200 -8.48 -23.43 -27.64
C LYS A 200 -8.23 -22.76 -26.28
N ALA A 201 -9.30 -22.42 -25.60
CA ALA A 201 -9.30 -22.04 -24.18
C ALA A 201 -10.52 -22.66 -23.47
N ASP A 202 -10.49 -22.73 -22.15
CA ASP A 202 -11.63 -23.08 -21.29
C ASP A 202 -12.25 -21.82 -20.65
N ASP A 203 -13.42 -21.93 -20.04
CA ASP A 203 -14.17 -20.76 -19.54
C ASP A 203 -13.58 -20.07 -18.30
N ASP A 204 -12.60 -20.72 -17.66
CA ASP A 204 -11.76 -20.24 -16.56
C ASP A 204 -10.30 -19.98 -17.00
N THR A 205 -10.05 -19.94 -18.32
CA THR A 205 -8.75 -19.56 -18.90
C THR A 205 -8.70 -18.05 -19.15
N TYR A 206 -7.61 -17.40 -18.76
CA TYR A 206 -7.29 -16.03 -19.18
C TYR A 206 -6.18 -16.06 -20.24
N VAL A 207 -6.34 -15.31 -21.34
CA VAL A 207 -5.35 -15.27 -22.43
C VAL A 207 -4.98 -13.82 -22.78
N ILE A 208 -3.69 -13.54 -22.92
CA ILE A 208 -3.15 -12.28 -23.44
C ILE A 208 -2.92 -12.44 -24.94
N ILE A 209 -3.92 -12.08 -25.74
CA ILE A 209 -3.94 -12.31 -27.20
C ILE A 209 -2.81 -11.55 -27.91
N GLU A 210 -2.38 -10.41 -27.38
CA GLU A 210 -1.24 -9.64 -27.89
C GLU A 210 0.08 -10.43 -27.75
N ASN A 211 0.32 -11.05 -26.60
CA ASN A 211 1.49 -11.91 -26.37
C ASN A 211 1.43 -13.20 -27.21
N LEU A 212 0.22 -13.72 -27.46
CA LEU A 212 0.01 -14.81 -28.40
C LEU A 212 0.36 -14.39 -29.84
N ARG A 213 -0.13 -13.25 -30.32
CA ARG A 213 0.21 -12.72 -31.65
C ARG A 213 1.71 -12.48 -31.79
N TYR A 214 2.35 -11.87 -30.78
CA TYR A 214 3.80 -11.68 -30.74
C TYR A 214 4.57 -13.01 -30.83
N PHE A 215 4.15 -14.05 -30.10
CA PHE A 215 4.74 -15.38 -30.21
C PHE A 215 4.52 -16.03 -31.59
N LEU A 216 3.40 -15.75 -32.27
CA LEU A 216 3.04 -16.35 -33.55
C LEU A 216 3.54 -15.60 -34.78
N GLN A 217 3.98 -14.34 -34.66
CA GLN A 217 4.34 -13.49 -35.81
C GLN A 217 5.50 -14.05 -36.65
N GLU A 218 6.40 -14.83 -36.03
CA GLU A 218 7.57 -15.45 -36.67
C GLU A 218 7.31 -16.90 -37.12
N ARG A 219 6.07 -17.39 -37.03
CA ARG A 219 5.71 -18.81 -37.25
C ARG A 219 4.79 -18.94 -38.47
N ASP A 220 5.11 -19.89 -39.35
CA ASP A 220 4.31 -20.18 -40.54
C ASP A 220 3.06 -21.02 -40.21
N PRO A 221 1.83 -20.50 -40.40
CA PRO A 221 0.59 -21.25 -40.15
C PRO A 221 0.33 -22.40 -41.15
N ASN A 222 1.12 -22.50 -42.22
CA ASN A 222 1.06 -23.59 -43.20
C ASN A 222 1.90 -24.80 -42.81
N LEU A 223 2.71 -24.71 -41.75
CA LEU A 223 3.41 -25.86 -41.18
C LEU A 223 2.46 -26.63 -40.24
N PRO A 224 2.47 -27.97 -40.25
CA PRO A 224 1.63 -28.79 -39.37
C PRO A 224 2.19 -28.75 -37.94
N VAL A 225 1.82 -27.74 -37.14
CA VAL A 225 2.38 -27.50 -35.80
C VAL A 225 1.33 -26.96 -34.82
N TYR A 226 1.52 -27.23 -33.54
CA TYR A 226 0.70 -26.68 -32.45
C TYR A 226 1.53 -26.42 -31.18
N TYR A 227 1.08 -25.47 -30.36
CA TYR A 227 1.80 -24.97 -29.18
C TYR A 227 0.86 -24.84 -27.97
N GLY A 228 1.41 -24.93 -26.76
CA GLY A 228 0.66 -24.81 -25.49
C GLY A 228 1.53 -25.21 -24.30
N VAL A 229 0.93 -25.75 -23.24
CA VAL A 229 1.66 -26.38 -22.12
C VAL A 229 1.97 -27.84 -22.47
N LYS A 230 3.22 -28.12 -22.85
CA LYS A 230 3.63 -29.45 -23.34
C LYS A 230 3.74 -30.47 -22.21
N PHE A 231 2.98 -31.55 -22.30
CA PHE A 231 2.98 -32.70 -21.42
C PHE A 231 3.65 -33.93 -22.07
N ARG A 232 4.26 -34.77 -21.23
CA ARG A 232 4.95 -36.04 -21.56
C ARG A 232 4.12 -37.25 -21.12
N ARG A 233 4.66 -38.46 -21.34
CA ARG A 233 4.22 -39.80 -20.88
C ARG A 233 3.29 -40.62 -21.79
N PHE A 234 2.36 -40.03 -22.54
CA PHE A 234 1.34 -40.80 -23.29
C PHE A 234 1.35 -40.60 -24.82
N VAL A 235 2.03 -39.58 -25.32
CA VAL A 235 2.24 -39.28 -26.75
C VAL A 235 3.74 -39.11 -26.94
N LYS A 236 4.34 -39.68 -28.00
CA LYS A 236 5.80 -39.79 -28.09
C LYS A 236 6.48 -38.44 -28.26
N GLN A 237 5.89 -37.53 -29.04
CA GLN A 237 6.31 -36.13 -29.18
C GLN A 237 5.82 -35.20 -28.05
N GLY A 238 4.96 -35.72 -27.16
CA GLY A 238 4.18 -34.93 -26.21
C GLY A 238 2.85 -34.44 -26.76
N TYR A 239 2.05 -33.82 -25.88
CA TYR A 239 0.74 -33.25 -26.20
C TYR A 239 0.52 -31.96 -25.38
N MET A 240 -0.46 -31.13 -25.70
CA MET A 240 -0.68 -29.85 -25.00
C MET A 240 -1.83 -29.96 -24.00
N SER A 241 -1.62 -29.55 -22.74
CA SER A 241 -2.65 -29.51 -21.70
C SER A 241 -3.87 -28.70 -22.14
N GLY A 242 -5.06 -29.28 -21.98
CA GLY A 242 -6.32 -28.62 -22.35
C GLY A 242 -6.55 -27.30 -21.62
N GLY A 243 -6.40 -27.30 -20.29
CA GLY A 243 -6.66 -26.13 -19.46
C GLY A 243 -5.66 -24.99 -19.67
N GLY A 244 -4.38 -25.30 -19.90
CA GLY A 244 -3.39 -24.26 -20.21
C GLY A 244 -3.67 -23.52 -21.53
N GLY A 245 -4.61 -24.02 -22.34
CA GLY A 245 -4.87 -23.57 -23.70
C GLY A 245 -3.81 -24.09 -24.67
N TYR A 246 -4.22 -24.24 -25.93
CA TYR A 246 -3.33 -24.61 -27.02
C TYR A 246 -3.75 -23.96 -28.32
N VAL A 247 -2.77 -23.67 -29.18
CA VAL A 247 -3.00 -23.03 -30.48
C VAL A 247 -2.54 -23.94 -31.61
N LEU A 248 -3.47 -24.26 -32.52
CA LEU A 248 -3.25 -25.06 -33.72
C LEU A 248 -2.95 -24.14 -34.91
N SER A 249 -2.00 -24.50 -35.75
CA SER A 249 -1.84 -23.88 -37.06
C SER A 249 -3.00 -24.26 -38.00
N ARG A 250 -3.22 -23.48 -39.06
CA ARG A 250 -4.17 -23.81 -40.14
C ARG A 250 -3.94 -25.19 -40.74
N GLU A 251 -2.68 -25.55 -41.01
CA GLU A 251 -2.36 -26.88 -41.55
C GLU A 251 -2.59 -27.98 -40.51
N ALA A 252 -2.32 -27.74 -39.22
CA ALA A 252 -2.63 -28.69 -38.16
C ALA A 252 -4.14 -28.99 -38.07
N LEU A 253 -4.98 -27.96 -38.13
CA LEU A 253 -6.44 -28.12 -38.16
C LEU A 253 -6.89 -28.89 -39.41
N ARG A 254 -6.38 -28.54 -40.60
CA ARG A 254 -6.72 -29.23 -41.85
C ARG A 254 -6.39 -30.72 -41.74
N ARG A 255 -5.16 -31.08 -41.37
CA ARG A 255 -4.75 -32.50 -41.24
C ARG A 255 -5.55 -33.25 -40.20
N PHE A 256 -5.88 -32.61 -39.07
CA PHE A 256 -6.73 -33.25 -38.06
C PHE A 256 -8.07 -33.69 -38.67
N VAL A 257 -8.77 -32.79 -39.34
CA VAL A 257 -10.11 -33.07 -39.88
C VAL A 257 -10.06 -33.96 -41.13
N THR A 258 -9.17 -33.69 -42.10
CA THR A 258 -9.16 -34.41 -43.38
C THR A 258 -8.39 -35.73 -43.35
N GLU A 259 -7.41 -35.88 -42.46
CA GLU A 259 -6.51 -37.06 -42.42
C GLU A 259 -6.67 -37.85 -41.12
N ALA A 260 -6.63 -37.21 -39.94
CA ALA A 260 -6.63 -37.93 -38.67
C ALA A 260 -8.00 -38.54 -38.34
N LEU A 261 -9.09 -37.82 -38.60
CA LEU A 261 -10.45 -38.35 -38.40
C LEU A 261 -10.82 -39.50 -39.37
N ALA A 262 -10.08 -39.66 -40.48
CA ALA A 262 -10.22 -40.79 -41.39
C ALA A 262 -9.51 -42.07 -40.91
N ILE A 263 -8.69 -42.00 -39.85
CA ILE A 263 -7.95 -43.16 -39.33
C ILE A 263 -8.90 -44.16 -38.68
N THR A 264 -8.81 -45.41 -39.14
CA THR A 264 -9.58 -46.55 -38.62
C THR A 264 -8.96 -47.13 -37.35
N ASP A 265 -7.63 -47.04 -37.21
CA ASP A 265 -6.84 -47.50 -36.06
C ASP A 265 -7.08 -46.62 -34.82
N GLN A 266 -7.93 -47.11 -33.92
CA GLN A 266 -8.33 -46.40 -32.70
C GLN A 266 -7.20 -46.20 -31.70
N ALA A 267 -6.08 -46.92 -31.81
CA ALA A 267 -4.91 -46.72 -30.96
C ALA A 267 -4.05 -45.51 -31.41
N LYS A 268 -4.19 -45.10 -32.67
CA LYS A 268 -3.55 -43.89 -33.23
C LYS A 268 -4.43 -42.65 -33.10
N CYS A 269 -5.73 -42.81 -33.32
CA CYS A 269 -6.70 -41.74 -33.15
C CYS A 269 -8.07 -42.35 -32.79
N ALA A 270 -8.61 -42.06 -31.60
CA ALA A 270 -9.89 -42.63 -31.14
C ALA A 270 -11.10 -41.93 -31.78
N THR A 271 -11.19 -42.01 -33.11
CA THR A 271 -12.23 -41.38 -33.95
C THR A 271 -13.63 -41.85 -33.55
N ARG A 272 -13.80 -43.11 -33.15
CA ARG A 272 -15.08 -43.71 -32.73
C ARG A 272 -15.39 -43.55 -31.24
N SER A 273 -14.44 -43.13 -30.40
CA SER A 273 -14.72 -42.91 -28.98
C SER A 273 -15.49 -41.61 -28.77
N ALA A 274 -16.60 -41.67 -28.04
CA ALA A 274 -17.29 -40.48 -27.54
C ALA A 274 -16.67 -39.93 -26.24
N LYS A 275 -15.92 -40.76 -25.48
CA LYS A 275 -15.35 -40.40 -24.18
C LYS A 275 -13.82 -40.32 -24.22
N GLY A 276 -13.25 -39.44 -23.41
CA GLY A 276 -11.80 -39.32 -23.21
C GLY A 276 -11.35 -37.92 -22.83
N SER A 277 -10.12 -37.80 -22.32
CA SER A 277 -9.41 -36.53 -22.16
C SER A 277 -9.14 -35.95 -23.55
N GLU A 278 -9.54 -34.70 -23.81
CA GLU A 278 -9.50 -34.15 -25.16
C GLU A 278 -8.06 -33.87 -25.61
N ASP A 279 -7.25 -33.35 -24.70
CA ASP A 279 -5.85 -33.00 -24.87
C ASP A 279 -4.98 -34.19 -25.31
N LEU A 280 -5.10 -35.31 -24.60
CA LEU A 280 -4.39 -36.54 -24.91
C LEU A 280 -4.83 -37.11 -26.26
N GLN A 281 -6.14 -37.23 -26.48
CA GLN A 281 -6.68 -37.83 -27.70
C GLN A 281 -6.37 -36.98 -28.94
N LEU A 282 -6.45 -35.66 -28.82
CA LEU A 282 -6.01 -34.72 -29.85
C LEU A 282 -4.53 -34.91 -30.15
N GLY A 283 -3.67 -34.95 -29.12
CA GLY A 283 -2.23 -35.16 -29.28
C GLY A 283 -1.86 -36.45 -30.01
N GLN A 284 -2.55 -37.56 -29.69
CA GLN A 284 -2.40 -38.85 -30.39
C GLN A 284 -2.80 -38.75 -31.87
N CYS A 285 -3.98 -38.19 -32.14
CA CYS A 285 -4.46 -37.97 -33.51
C CYS A 285 -3.49 -37.09 -34.32
N LEU A 286 -3.00 -35.99 -33.75
CA LEU A 286 -2.05 -35.06 -34.40
C LEU A 286 -0.69 -35.73 -34.68
N GLU A 287 -0.16 -36.51 -33.72
CA GLU A 287 1.07 -37.31 -33.93
C GLU A 287 0.90 -38.29 -35.10
N SER A 288 -0.27 -38.92 -35.22
CA SER A 288 -0.54 -39.92 -36.26
C SER A 288 -0.58 -39.37 -37.70
N VAL A 289 -0.72 -38.06 -37.88
CA VAL A 289 -0.71 -37.35 -39.19
C VAL A 289 0.48 -36.39 -39.35
N GLY A 290 1.50 -36.52 -38.49
CA GLY A 290 2.74 -35.76 -38.58
C GLY A 290 2.58 -34.27 -38.23
N VAL A 291 1.62 -33.91 -37.39
CA VAL A 291 1.52 -32.57 -36.79
C VAL A 291 2.42 -32.50 -35.56
N ALA A 292 3.38 -31.58 -35.57
CA ALA A 292 4.44 -31.44 -34.58
C ALA A 292 3.99 -30.72 -33.30
N ALA A 293 4.26 -31.31 -32.13
CA ALA A 293 4.11 -30.67 -30.83
C ALA A 293 5.27 -29.69 -30.56
N GLY A 294 5.09 -28.42 -30.94
CA GLY A 294 6.10 -27.38 -30.82
C GLY A 294 6.26 -26.84 -29.39
N ASP A 295 7.41 -26.21 -29.11
CA ASP A 295 7.70 -25.62 -27.80
C ASP A 295 7.30 -24.14 -27.74
N SER A 296 6.74 -23.73 -26.60
CA SER A 296 6.25 -22.37 -26.32
C SER A 296 7.14 -21.54 -25.39
N LEU A 297 8.31 -22.11 -25.03
CA LEU A 297 9.29 -21.51 -24.13
C LEU A 297 9.92 -20.24 -24.72
N ASP A 298 10.32 -19.32 -23.85
CA ASP A 298 11.07 -18.12 -24.25
C ASP A 298 12.56 -18.38 -24.44
N GLU A 299 13.30 -17.32 -24.76
CA GLU A 299 14.72 -17.36 -25.12
C GLU A 299 15.59 -17.76 -23.92
N MET A 300 15.03 -17.70 -22.70
CA MET A 300 15.61 -18.16 -21.43
C MET A 300 15.01 -19.50 -20.97
N GLY A 301 14.19 -20.17 -21.80
CA GLY A 301 13.57 -21.45 -21.49
C GLY A 301 12.33 -21.37 -20.57
N ARG A 302 11.75 -20.18 -20.35
CA ARG A 302 10.62 -20.00 -19.43
C ARG A 302 9.27 -20.19 -20.12
N SER A 303 8.30 -20.73 -19.39
CA SER A 303 6.95 -20.99 -19.89
C SER A 303 6.18 -19.71 -20.22
N ARG A 304 5.41 -19.74 -21.31
CA ARG A 304 4.40 -18.72 -21.66
C ARG A 304 2.96 -19.15 -21.40
N PHE A 305 2.66 -20.45 -21.47
CA PHE A 305 1.33 -21.00 -21.16
C PHE A 305 1.39 -21.66 -19.79
N PHE A 306 0.30 -21.61 -19.01
CA PHE A 306 0.22 -22.23 -17.68
C PHE A 306 -1.13 -22.89 -17.41
N SER A 307 -1.12 -24.16 -16.97
CA SER A 307 -2.33 -24.91 -16.57
C SER A 307 -2.84 -24.53 -15.15
N HIS A 308 -2.36 -23.42 -14.58
CA HIS A 308 -2.70 -22.95 -13.23
C HIS A 308 -2.71 -21.42 -13.15
N GLY A 309 -3.36 -20.88 -12.12
CA GLY A 309 -3.45 -19.44 -11.89
C GLY A 309 -2.14 -18.84 -11.36
N PRO A 310 -1.90 -17.54 -11.58
CA PRO A 310 -0.61 -16.89 -11.26
C PRO A 310 -0.22 -17.02 -9.78
N GLN A 311 -1.18 -16.97 -8.86
CA GLN A 311 -0.98 -17.19 -7.42
C GLN A 311 -0.18 -18.48 -7.12
N SER A 312 -0.44 -19.57 -7.86
CA SER A 312 0.23 -20.87 -7.70
C SER A 312 1.67 -20.90 -8.23
N LEU A 313 2.10 -19.86 -8.95
CA LEU A 313 3.44 -19.75 -9.55
C LEU A 313 4.38 -18.84 -8.75
N PHE A 314 3.84 -17.92 -7.94
CA PHE A 314 4.64 -16.96 -7.16
C PHE A 314 4.86 -17.39 -5.69
N PHE A 315 3.87 -17.98 -5.02
CA PHE A 315 3.96 -18.29 -3.58
C PHE A 315 4.49 -19.70 -3.30
N LYS A 316 5.58 -19.79 -2.52
CA LYS A 316 6.47 -20.97 -2.52
C LYS A 316 5.96 -22.21 -1.76
N GLN A 317 5.10 -22.10 -0.74
CA GLN A 317 4.44 -23.22 -0.05
C GLN A 317 3.14 -22.76 0.65
N PRO A 318 2.15 -23.66 0.92
CA PRO A 318 2.15 -25.13 0.79
C PRO A 318 1.45 -25.66 -0.48
N LEU A 319 1.29 -24.85 -1.54
CA LEU A 319 0.62 -25.25 -2.79
C LEU A 319 1.33 -26.38 -3.58
N ILE A 320 2.61 -26.66 -3.30
CA ILE A 320 3.40 -27.72 -3.99
C ILE A 320 2.69 -29.09 -3.94
N ASN A 321 2.00 -29.43 -2.84
CA ASN A 321 1.26 -30.69 -2.74
C ASN A 321 0.06 -30.79 -3.72
N ARG A 322 -0.56 -29.68 -4.14
CA ARG A 322 -1.64 -29.69 -5.15
C ARG A 322 -1.13 -29.87 -6.57
N LEU A 323 0.13 -29.49 -6.84
CA LEU A 323 0.75 -29.56 -8.17
C LEU A 323 1.55 -30.85 -8.42
N HIS A 324 1.56 -31.80 -7.48
CA HIS A 324 2.35 -33.04 -7.58
C HIS A 324 2.11 -33.80 -8.90
N TRP A 325 0.86 -33.91 -9.35
CA TRP A 325 0.51 -34.53 -10.62
C TRP A 325 1.12 -33.78 -11.81
N TYR A 326 1.03 -32.45 -11.83
CA TYR A 326 1.50 -31.59 -12.92
C TYR A 326 3.00 -31.75 -13.17
N TRP A 327 3.82 -31.82 -12.12
CA TRP A 327 5.26 -32.05 -12.24
C TRP A 327 5.63 -33.42 -12.84
N HIS A 328 4.76 -34.43 -12.70
CA HIS A 328 4.94 -35.72 -13.37
C HIS A 328 4.66 -35.62 -14.88
N TYR A 329 3.65 -34.84 -15.27
CA TYR A 329 3.21 -34.75 -16.67
C TYR A 329 3.89 -33.64 -17.47
N ILE A 330 4.41 -32.57 -16.89
CA ILE A 330 5.03 -31.50 -17.67
C ILE A 330 6.32 -31.95 -18.36
N TRP A 331 6.49 -31.55 -19.62
CA TRP A 331 7.70 -31.85 -20.40
C TRP A 331 8.88 -30.98 -19.96
N HIS A 332 8.62 -29.69 -19.71
CA HIS A 332 9.60 -28.67 -19.32
C HIS A 332 9.34 -28.18 -17.88
N PRO A 333 10.05 -28.71 -16.87
CA PRO A 333 9.99 -28.18 -15.52
C PRO A 333 10.43 -26.72 -15.48
N HIS A 334 9.76 -25.90 -14.67
CA HIS A 334 10.04 -24.49 -14.46
C HIS A 334 10.12 -24.19 -12.96
N THR A 335 10.72 -23.05 -12.62
CA THR A 335 10.84 -22.56 -11.24
C THR A 335 9.52 -22.00 -10.71
N VAL A 336 9.43 -21.86 -9.39
CA VAL A 336 8.34 -21.17 -8.67
C VAL A 336 8.93 -19.97 -7.95
N GLY A 337 8.28 -18.82 -8.02
CA GLY A 337 8.77 -17.51 -7.57
C GLY A 337 8.83 -16.49 -8.73
N PRO A 338 9.38 -15.28 -8.49
CA PRO A 338 9.38 -14.18 -9.47
C PRO A 338 9.94 -14.53 -10.86
N ASP A 339 10.92 -15.44 -10.92
CA ASP A 339 11.59 -15.84 -12.17
C ASP A 339 10.90 -17.00 -12.93
N CYS A 340 9.74 -17.49 -12.45
CA CYS A 340 9.03 -18.65 -13.01
C CYS A 340 8.70 -18.55 -14.50
N CYS A 341 8.53 -17.33 -14.98
CA CYS A 341 7.59 -17.03 -16.02
C CYS A 341 8.20 -16.10 -17.07
N SER A 342 7.83 -16.29 -18.33
CA SER A 342 8.25 -15.36 -19.39
C SER A 342 7.73 -13.95 -19.13
N ARG A 343 8.40 -12.91 -19.64
CA ARG A 343 7.81 -11.56 -19.69
C ARG A 343 6.62 -11.47 -20.67
N HIS A 344 6.53 -12.41 -21.60
CA HIS A 344 5.47 -12.48 -22.62
C HIS A 344 4.54 -13.67 -22.33
N ILE A 345 3.93 -13.71 -21.14
CA ILE A 345 2.97 -14.76 -20.76
C ILE A 345 1.77 -14.71 -21.70
N ILE A 346 1.33 -15.86 -22.16
CA ILE A 346 0.19 -16.03 -23.07
C ILE A 346 -1.07 -16.42 -22.30
N SER A 347 -1.01 -17.36 -21.35
CA SER A 347 -2.22 -17.87 -20.69
C SER A 347 -2.02 -18.33 -19.25
N PHE A 348 -3.12 -18.27 -18.49
CA PHE A 348 -3.29 -18.91 -17.19
C PHE A 348 -4.65 -19.63 -17.14
N HIS A 349 -4.76 -20.70 -16.35
CA HIS A 349 -5.98 -21.48 -16.14
C HIS A 349 -6.42 -21.44 -14.67
N ASN A 350 -7.62 -21.94 -14.33
CA ASN A 350 -8.22 -21.86 -12.98
C ASN A 350 -8.33 -20.41 -12.48
N ILE A 351 -8.76 -19.48 -13.33
CA ILE A 351 -8.96 -18.08 -12.98
C ILE A 351 -10.43 -17.83 -12.60
N ASP A 352 -10.67 -17.33 -11.37
CA ASP A 352 -12.01 -16.91 -10.95
C ASP A 352 -12.59 -15.89 -11.95
N PRO A 353 -13.86 -16.03 -12.39
CA PRO A 353 -14.47 -15.13 -13.37
C PRO A 353 -14.43 -13.63 -13.01
N ARG A 354 -14.32 -13.29 -11.72
CA ARG A 354 -14.13 -11.90 -11.26
C ARG A 354 -12.71 -11.40 -11.54
N MET A 355 -11.68 -12.23 -11.37
CA MET A 355 -10.30 -11.89 -11.74
C MET A 355 -10.16 -11.65 -13.26
N ILE A 356 -10.88 -12.41 -14.08
CA ILE A 356 -10.93 -12.21 -15.54
C ILE A 356 -11.37 -10.77 -15.92
N LEU A 357 -12.35 -10.22 -15.21
CA LEU A 357 -12.81 -8.83 -15.41
C LEU A 357 -11.76 -7.80 -15.01
N VAL A 358 -11.13 -7.96 -13.83
CA VAL A 358 -10.14 -7.02 -13.27
C VAL A 358 -8.94 -6.84 -14.21
N ILE A 359 -8.43 -7.91 -14.82
CA ILE A 359 -7.24 -7.83 -15.71
C ILE A 359 -7.56 -7.10 -17.03
N SER A 360 -8.83 -6.98 -17.42
CA SER A 360 -9.24 -6.56 -18.77
C SER A 360 -9.41 -5.05 -19.00
N LYS A 361 -9.78 -4.26 -17.99
CA LYS A 361 -10.25 -2.87 -18.11
C LYS A 361 -9.16 -1.80 -18.08
N ASN A 362 -8.12 -1.96 -18.90
CA ASN A 362 -7.10 -0.90 -19.08
C ASN A 362 -7.45 0.06 -20.23
N GLU A 363 -8.63 0.69 -20.13
CA GLU A 363 -8.98 1.91 -20.88
C GLU A 363 -8.51 3.15 -20.10
N SER A 364 -8.47 4.32 -20.73
CA SER A 364 -8.10 5.58 -20.09
C SER A 364 -8.94 5.92 -18.86
N LEU A 365 -8.37 6.75 -17.96
CA LEU A 365 -9.00 7.29 -16.76
C LEU A 365 -10.43 7.79 -17.06
N GLY A 366 -11.37 7.50 -16.15
CA GLY A 366 -12.75 7.97 -16.30
C GLY A 366 -12.84 9.50 -16.19
N ASP A 367 -13.68 10.11 -17.03
CA ASP A 367 -13.86 11.56 -17.20
C ASP A 367 -14.57 12.27 -16.01
N GLY A 368 -14.29 11.86 -14.78
CA GLY A 368 -14.98 12.37 -13.58
C GLY A 368 -14.25 12.22 -12.24
N LEU A 369 -12.96 11.88 -12.22
CA LEU A 369 -12.14 11.99 -11.00
C LEU A 369 -11.44 13.35 -10.90
N GLU A 370 -11.30 13.88 -9.69
CA GLU A 370 -10.56 15.11 -9.38
C GLU A 370 -9.03 14.89 -9.38
N PHE A 371 -8.25 15.98 -9.42
CA PHE A 371 -6.78 15.89 -9.43
C PHE A 371 -6.23 15.16 -8.19
N TRP A 372 -6.82 15.42 -7.03
CA TRP A 372 -6.41 14.86 -5.74
C TRP A 372 -6.76 13.38 -5.59
N GLN A 373 -7.70 12.85 -6.38
CA GLN A 373 -8.04 11.43 -6.45
C GLN A 373 -7.09 10.66 -7.38
N LYS A 374 -6.69 11.30 -8.48
CA LYS A 374 -5.80 10.72 -9.50
C LYS A 374 -4.34 10.66 -9.04
N GLY A 375 -3.85 11.75 -8.46
CA GLY A 375 -2.43 11.97 -8.18
C GLY A 375 -1.92 11.35 -6.88
N ILE A 376 -0.61 11.50 -6.67
CA ILE A 376 0.04 11.43 -5.35
C ILE A 376 0.06 12.85 -4.78
N ILE A 377 -0.16 12.99 -3.48
CA ILE A 377 0.07 14.25 -2.75
C ILE A 377 1.43 14.14 -2.06
N TYR A 378 2.31 15.12 -2.30
CA TYR A 378 3.67 15.12 -1.76
C TYR A 378 3.82 16.26 -0.75
N GLN A 379 4.06 15.92 0.52
CA GLN A 379 4.39 16.91 1.56
C GLN A 379 5.85 17.35 1.41
N ALA A 380 6.03 18.57 0.92
CA ALA A 380 7.28 19.28 0.94
C ALA A 380 7.38 20.14 2.21
N TYR A 381 8.45 19.96 2.99
CA TYR A 381 8.81 20.87 4.08
C TYR A 381 9.78 21.92 3.53
N PRO A 382 9.34 23.18 3.25
CA PRO A 382 10.11 24.11 2.42
C PRO A 382 11.53 24.34 2.94
N ARG A 383 11.64 24.49 4.27
CA ARG A 383 12.89 24.73 5.02
C ARG A 383 13.98 23.68 4.80
N SER A 384 13.61 22.47 4.38
CA SER A 384 14.54 21.33 4.19
C SER A 384 14.49 20.71 2.80
N LEU A 385 13.62 21.17 1.89
CA LEU A 385 13.55 20.61 0.55
C LEU A 385 14.74 21.04 -0.31
N LYS A 386 14.97 22.35 -0.49
CA LYS A 386 16.11 22.86 -1.27
C LYS A 386 16.38 24.33 -0.92
N ASP A 387 17.64 24.66 -0.67
CA ASP A 387 18.14 26.04 -0.56
C ASP A 387 18.66 26.50 -1.94
N ALA A 388 18.14 27.63 -2.44
CA ALA A 388 18.61 28.28 -3.66
C ALA A 388 19.45 29.55 -3.38
N ASN A 389 19.15 30.29 -2.30
CA ASN A 389 19.80 31.57 -1.96
C ASN A 389 21.21 31.43 -1.33
N ARG A 390 21.54 30.25 -0.79
CA ARG A 390 22.76 29.81 -0.09
C ARG A 390 22.94 30.33 1.34
N ASP A 391 21.86 30.51 2.10
CA ASP A 391 21.91 30.87 3.53
C ASP A 391 21.96 29.67 4.49
N GLY A 392 21.64 28.46 4.00
CA GLY A 392 21.55 27.23 4.80
C GLY A 392 20.12 26.76 5.09
N THR A 393 19.11 27.48 4.58
CA THR A 393 17.67 27.26 4.78
C THR A 393 17.00 27.04 3.43
N GLY A 394 16.04 26.11 3.36
CA GLY A 394 15.29 25.86 2.13
C GLY A 394 14.25 26.95 1.85
N ASP A 395 14.07 27.30 0.59
CA ASP A 395 13.30 28.46 0.13
C ASP A 395 12.35 28.11 -1.05
N LEU A 396 11.41 29.02 -1.39
CA LEU A 396 10.40 28.77 -2.44
C LEU A 396 11.01 28.66 -3.85
N LEU A 397 12.11 29.37 -4.12
CA LEU A 397 12.87 29.22 -5.37
C LEU A 397 13.55 27.85 -5.44
N GLY A 398 13.95 27.31 -4.29
CA GLY A 398 14.41 25.94 -4.11
C GLY A 398 13.33 24.93 -4.49
N VAL A 399 12.09 25.10 -4.01
CA VAL A 399 10.94 24.29 -4.44
C VAL A 399 10.74 24.38 -5.96
N THR A 400 10.73 25.60 -6.50
CA THR A 400 10.60 25.88 -7.95
C THR A 400 11.69 25.17 -8.75
N SER A 401 12.95 25.22 -8.31
CA SER A 401 14.09 24.55 -8.96
C SER A 401 13.98 23.02 -9.00
N LYS A 402 13.06 22.43 -8.23
CA LYS A 402 12.80 20.99 -8.16
C LYS A 402 11.46 20.57 -8.78
N ALA A 403 10.72 21.49 -9.42
CA ALA A 403 9.44 21.20 -10.06
C ALA A 403 9.54 20.05 -11.09
N ASP A 404 10.62 19.98 -11.88
CA ASP A 404 10.87 18.87 -12.82
C ASP A 404 11.09 17.52 -12.11
N TYR A 405 11.76 17.52 -10.96
CA TYR A 405 11.93 16.31 -10.15
C TYR A 405 10.59 15.83 -9.58
N LEU A 406 9.80 16.75 -9.00
CA LEU A 406 8.49 16.44 -8.45
C LEU A 406 7.54 15.90 -9.53
N ALA A 407 7.54 16.50 -10.73
CA ALA A 407 6.79 15.97 -11.87
C ALA A 407 7.26 14.56 -12.30
N SER A 408 8.57 14.29 -12.23
CA SER A 408 9.13 12.97 -12.57
C SER A 408 8.71 11.85 -11.62
N LEU A 409 8.34 12.19 -10.37
CA LEU A 409 7.80 11.25 -9.38
C LEU A 409 6.33 10.87 -9.65
N GLY A 410 5.66 11.49 -10.63
CA GLY A 410 4.25 11.25 -10.91
C GLY A 410 3.29 11.87 -9.88
N ILE A 411 3.78 12.86 -9.12
CA ILE A 411 2.99 13.66 -8.18
C ILE A 411 1.86 14.39 -8.93
N GLY A 412 0.71 14.55 -8.28
CA GLY A 412 -0.40 15.38 -8.76
C GLY A 412 -0.56 16.69 -7.99
N ALA A 413 -0.18 16.72 -6.71
CA ALA A 413 -0.19 17.93 -5.90
C ALA A 413 1.01 17.99 -4.95
N VAL A 414 1.62 19.17 -4.82
CA VAL A 414 2.61 19.49 -3.81
C VAL A 414 1.87 20.19 -2.67
N TRP A 415 1.90 19.58 -1.48
CA TRP A 415 1.47 20.23 -0.25
C TRP A 415 2.69 20.83 0.45
N LEU A 416 2.64 22.13 0.75
CA LEU A 416 3.68 22.85 1.47
C LEU A 416 3.29 23.03 2.93
N SER A 417 4.14 22.60 3.86
CA SER A 417 4.11 23.09 5.25
C SER A 417 4.28 24.63 5.28
N PRO A 418 3.84 25.33 6.35
CA PRO A 418 3.74 26.78 6.40
C PRO A 418 5.03 27.52 6.00
N PHE A 419 4.89 28.48 5.10
CA PHE A 419 5.91 29.47 4.74
C PHE A 419 5.47 30.91 5.03
N PHE A 420 4.35 31.08 5.74
CA PHE A 420 3.82 32.40 6.08
C PHE A 420 4.75 33.12 7.05
N GLN A 421 4.68 34.45 7.06
CA GLN A 421 5.49 35.27 7.95
C GLN A 421 5.30 34.84 9.42
N SER A 422 6.40 34.53 10.10
CA SER A 422 6.41 33.87 11.41
C SER A 422 7.70 34.16 12.19
N PRO A 423 7.66 34.31 13.52
CA PRO A 423 8.88 34.37 14.35
C PRO A 423 9.68 33.05 14.40
N MET A 424 9.21 31.98 13.77
CA MET A 424 9.86 30.67 13.68
C MET A 424 10.07 29.96 15.03
N LYS A 425 9.26 30.26 16.05
CA LYS A 425 9.30 29.55 17.34
C LYS A 425 8.80 28.10 17.21
N ASP A 426 7.90 27.83 16.26
CA ASP A 426 7.46 26.50 15.82
C ASP A 426 7.57 26.41 14.27
N PHE A 427 8.67 26.97 13.74
CA PHE A 427 9.11 26.85 12.34
C PHE A 427 8.07 27.15 11.25
N GLY A 428 7.18 28.11 11.50
CA GLY A 428 6.18 28.57 10.54
C GLY A 428 4.72 28.36 11.00
N TYR A 429 4.48 27.50 11.98
CA TYR A 429 3.14 27.31 12.57
C TYR A 429 2.77 28.47 13.52
N ASP A 430 3.74 29.17 14.11
CA ASP A 430 3.52 30.43 14.84
C ASP A 430 3.40 31.64 13.87
N ILE A 431 2.26 31.79 13.20
CA ILE A 431 2.06 32.77 12.12
C ILE A 431 1.85 34.20 12.65
N SER A 432 2.67 35.17 12.24
CA SER A 432 2.52 36.60 12.56
C SER A 432 1.87 37.44 11.44
N ASN A 433 1.77 36.91 10.21
CA ASN A 433 0.90 37.44 9.16
C ASN A 433 0.52 36.37 8.11
N TYR A 434 -0.75 35.97 8.10
CA TYR A 434 -1.31 34.96 7.20
C TYR A 434 -1.27 35.29 5.69
N THR A 435 -0.99 36.54 5.31
CA THR A 435 -1.05 37.00 3.90
C THR A 435 0.32 37.44 3.35
N ALA A 436 1.40 37.16 4.08
CA ALA A 436 2.77 37.41 3.69
C ALA A 436 3.59 36.11 3.69
N VAL A 437 4.55 36.02 2.77
CA VAL A 437 5.62 35.01 2.79
C VAL A 437 6.67 35.44 3.81
N ASP A 438 7.22 34.50 4.59
CA ASP A 438 8.34 34.83 5.48
C ASP A 438 9.62 35.13 4.69
N PRO A 439 10.39 36.17 5.06
CA PRO A 439 11.66 36.49 4.39
C PRO A 439 12.69 35.34 4.31
N ILE A 440 12.64 34.32 5.19
CA ILE A 440 13.54 33.16 5.06
C ILE A 440 13.18 32.25 3.87
N PHE A 441 11.92 32.29 3.43
CA PHE A 441 11.43 31.47 2.31
C PHE A 441 11.39 32.25 0.98
N GLY A 442 11.48 33.57 1.03
CA GLY A 442 11.53 34.47 -0.13
C GLY A 442 10.48 35.57 -0.07
N THR A 443 9.83 35.84 -1.20
CA THR A 443 8.85 36.91 -1.38
C THR A 443 7.54 36.38 -1.97
N MET A 444 6.50 37.22 -1.97
CA MET A 444 5.24 36.91 -2.66
C MET A 444 5.43 36.70 -4.17
N ALA A 445 6.44 37.32 -4.80
CA ALA A 445 6.73 37.11 -6.22
C ALA A 445 7.33 35.72 -6.46
N ASP A 446 8.22 35.25 -5.57
CA ASP A 446 8.80 33.90 -5.65
C ASP A 446 7.71 32.82 -5.43
N PHE A 447 6.71 33.11 -4.58
CA PHE A 447 5.52 32.26 -4.44
C PHE A 447 4.68 32.20 -5.73
N GLU A 448 4.40 33.35 -6.35
CA GLU A 448 3.64 33.41 -7.61
C GLU A 448 4.37 32.69 -8.76
N GLU A 449 5.70 32.82 -8.84
CA GLU A 449 6.54 32.07 -9.79
C GLU A 449 6.49 30.57 -9.52
N MET A 450 6.62 30.15 -8.26
CA MET A 450 6.54 28.74 -7.85
C MET A 450 5.19 28.11 -8.24
N VAL A 451 4.06 28.79 -7.98
CA VAL A 451 2.73 28.33 -8.37
C VAL A 451 2.65 28.17 -9.90
N GLN A 452 3.10 29.16 -10.65
CA GLN A 452 3.08 29.12 -12.12
C GLN A 452 3.94 27.98 -12.70
N GLU A 453 5.14 27.76 -12.18
CA GLU A 453 6.06 26.72 -12.67
C GLU A 453 5.61 25.30 -12.31
N LEU A 454 4.97 25.12 -11.15
CA LEU A 454 4.33 23.86 -10.76
C LEU A 454 3.10 23.58 -11.65
N HIS A 455 2.21 24.57 -11.81
CA HIS A 455 1.02 24.47 -12.69
C HIS A 455 1.38 24.14 -14.14
N THR A 456 2.46 24.75 -14.66
CA THR A 456 2.96 24.49 -16.03
C THR A 456 3.39 23.03 -16.24
N ARG A 457 3.73 22.31 -15.17
CA ARG A 457 4.07 20.88 -15.18
C ARG A 457 2.90 19.97 -14.81
N GLY A 458 1.70 20.52 -14.64
CA GLY A 458 0.49 19.80 -14.24
C GLY A 458 0.45 19.42 -12.75
N LEU A 459 1.34 20.00 -11.93
CA LEU A 459 1.32 19.86 -10.48
C LEU A 459 0.38 20.90 -9.89
N ARG A 460 -0.45 20.51 -8.92
CA ARG A 460 -1.28 21.42 -8.12
C ARG A 460 -0.56 21.87 -6.84
N VAL A 461 -0.94 23.02 -6.29
CA VAL A 461 -0.36 23.57 -5.06
C VAL A 461 -1.39 23.58 -3.94
N VAL A 462 -1.08 22.89 -2.85
CA VAL A 462 -1.88 22.86 -1.63
C VAL A 462 -1.09 23.55 -0.52
N LEU A 463 -1.75 24.42 0.25
CA LEU A 463 -1.14 25.05 1.42
C LEU A 463 -1.58 24.38 2.71
N ASP A 464 -0.66 24.30 3.67
CA ASP A 464 -1.06 24.09 5.06
C ASP A 464 -1.71 25.37 5.60
N PHE A 465 -2.88 25.24 6.20
CA PHE A 465 -3.65 26.31 6.79
C PHE A 465 -3.78 26.00 8.28
N VAL A 466 -3.21 26.89 9.11
CA VAL A 466 -3.16 26.77 10.57
C VAL A 466 -4.14 27.78 11.19
N PRO A 467 -5.44 27.44 11.27
CA PRO A 467 -6.47 28.35 11.80
C PRO A 467 -6.44 28.51 13.32
N ASN A 468 -5.95 27.52 14.07
CA ASN A 468 -6.19 27.43 15.52
C ASN A 468 -5.68 28.64 16.31
N HIS A 469 -4.47 29.10 16.00
CA HIS A 469 -3.74 30.09 16.76
C HIS A 469 -2.94 31.01 15.84
N THR A 470 -2.55 32.18 16.34
CA THR A 470 -1.54 33.03 15.70
C THR A 470 -0.29 33.10 16.55
N SER A 471 0.77 33.72 16.06
CA SER A 471 1.86 34.19 16.92
C SER A 471 1.39 35.25 17.92
N ASP A 472 2.03 35.28 19.10
CA ASP A 472 2.01 36.39 20.07
C ASP A 472 2.42 37.75 19.50
N GLN A 473 3.12 37.78 18.36
CA GLN A 473 3.51 38.99 17.63
C GLN A 473 2.51 39.40 16.53
N HIS A 474 1.45 38.62 16.30
CA HIS A 474 0.42 38.97 15.31
C HIS A 474 -0.31 40.25 15.72
N GLU A 475 -0.63 41.13 14.75
CA GLU A 475 -1.30 42.41 15.03
C GLU A 475 -2.59 42.22 15.86
N TRP A 476 -3.36 41.18 15.50
CA TRP A 476 -4.59 40.82 16.20
C TRP A 476 -4.37 40.54 17.69
N PHE A 477 -3.35 39.76 18.07
CA PHE A 477 -3.08 39.45 19.47
C PHE A 477 -2.66 40.70 20.24
N GLN A 478 -1.72 41.47 19.67
CA GLN A 478 -1.24 42.72 20.25
C GLN A 478 -2.39 43.71 20.51
N ARG A 479 -3.34 43.83 19.58
CA ARG A 479 -4.51 44.72 19.71
C ARG A 479 -5.57 44.14 20.63
N SER A 480 -5.74 42.82 20.67
CA SER A 480 -6.59 42.13 21.64
C SER A 480 -6.08 42.32 23.07
N GLN A 481 -4.78 42.17 23.30
CA GLN A 481 -4.11 42.37 24.60
C GLN A 481 -4.43 43.75 25.18
N ARG A 482 -4.44 44.79 24.34
CA ARG A 482 -4.82 46.18 24.71
C ARG A 482 -6.33 46.48 24.70
N ARG A 483 -7.18 45.49 24.42
CA ARG A 483 -8.66 45.64 24.30
C ARG A 483 -9.06 46.71 23.28
N GLU A 484 -8.36 46.75 22.14
CA GLU A 484 -8.71 47.63 21.02
C GLU A 484 -9.82 47.00 20.16
N ASP A 485 -10.95 47.65 19.98
CA ASP A 485 -12.01 47.13 19.11
C ASP A 485 -11.63 47.17 17.60
N PRO A 486 -12.11 46.21 16.79
CA PRO A 486 -12.94 45.04 17.15
C PRO A 486 -12.14 43.85 17.69
N TYR A 487 -10.90 44.03 18.15
CA TYR A 487 -9.97 42.95 18.46
C TYR A 487 -10.05 42.36 19.87
N THR A 488 -10.81 42.99 20.76
CA THR A 488 -10.97 42.62 22.17
C THR A 488 -11.22 41.12 22.39
N ASP A 489 -11.97 40.47 21.49
CA ASP A 489 -12.39 39.07 21.63
C ASP A 489 -11.92 38.14 20.49
N TYR A 490 -10.82 38.44 19.77
CA TYR A 490 -10.23 37.48 18.80
C TYR A 490 -9.63 36.23 19.45
N TYR A 491 -9.27 36.28 20.74
CA TYR A 491 -8.58 35.20 21.44
C TYR A 491 -9.35 34.79 22.69
N VAL A 492 -9.09 33.59 23.19
CA VAL A 492 -9.70 33.08 24.42
C VAL A 492 -8.99 33.69 25.63
N TRP A 493 -9.71 34.54 26.37
CA TRP A 493 -9.21 35.25 27.56
C TRP A 493 -10.02 34.87 28.80
N ALA A 494 -9.35 34.64 29.92
CA ALA A 494 -9.95 34.31 31.21
C ALA A 494 -9.37 35.15 32.35
N ASP A 495 -10.20 35.48 33.34
CA ASP A 495 -9.73 36.02 34.61
C ASP A 495 -9.01 34.93 35.43
N ALA A 496 -8.10 35.33 36.32
CA ALA A 496 -7.50 34.40 37.28
C ALA A 496 -8.57 33.81 38.21
N LYS A 497 -8.49 32.50 38.48
CA LYS A 497 -9.40 31.78 39.40
C LYS A 497 -9.36 32.39 40.80
N GLU A 498 -8.14 32.67 41.24
CA GLU A 498 -7.78 33.35 42.47
C GLU A 498 -6.34 33.90 42.36
N THR A 499 -5.85 34.56 43.41
CA THR A 499 -4.42 34.79 43.61
C THR A 499 -3.89 33.90 44.72
N ASP A 500 -2.72 33.31 44.51
CA ASP A 500 -2.09 32.41 45.47
C ASP A 500 -1.53 33.13 46.71
N GLN A 501 -0.88 32.39 47.61
CA GLN A 501 -0.30 32.95 48.84
C GLN A 501 0.91 33.88 48.60
N ALA A 502 1.52 33.85 47.41
CA ALA A 502 2.57 34.76 46.99
C ALA A 502 2.02 36.01 46.27
N GLY A 503 0.71 36.04 45.98
CA GLY A 503 0.04 37.10 45.22
C GLY A 503 0.13 36.91 43.70
N LEU A 504 0.50 35.72 43.23
CA LEU A 504 0.54 35.39 41.80
C LEU A 504 -0.85 34.94 41.32
N PRO A 505 -1.24 35.26 40.09
CA PRO A 505 -2.51 34.83 39.51
C PRO A 505 -2.52 33.31 39.29
N VAL A 506 -3.63 32.66 39.62
CA VAL A 506 -3.84 31.21 39.40
C VAL A 506 -4.67 30.99 38.13
N PRO A 507 -4.26 30.10 37.20
CA PRO A 507 -5.03 29.77 36.00
C PRO A 507 -6.50 29.39 36.30
N PRO A 508 -7.44 29.62 35.35
CA PRO A 508 -8.87 29.36 35.56
C PRO A 508 -9.18 27.88 35.85
N ASN A 509 -8.40 26.98 35.25
CA ASN A 509 -8.55 25.52 35.32
C ASN A 509 -7.18 24.81 35.17
N ASN A 510 -7.19 23.48 35.17
CA ASN A 510 -6.02 22.61 35.06
C ASN A 510 -5.54 22.31 33.62
N TRP A 511 -6.04 22.97 32.57
CA TRP A 511 -5.75 22.58 31.18
C TRP A 511 -4.24 22.67 30.85
N LEU A 512 -3.75 21.68 30.09
CA LEU A 512 -2.34 21.53 29.73
C LEU A 512 -2.10 21.72 28.22
N SER A 513 -0.94 22.28 27.90
CA SER A 513 -0.42 22.43 26.55
C SER A 513 0.06 21.08 25.99
N VAL A 514 -0.16 20.85 24.69
CA VAL A 514 0.39 19.69 23.95
C VAL A 514 1.92 19.62 24.08
N PHE A 515 2.57 20.77 24.23
CA PHE A 515 4.03 20.87 24.35
C PHE A 515 4.54 20.93 25.80
N ARG A 516 3.74 20.51 26.79
CA ARG A 516 4.04 20.45 28.24
C ARG A 516 3.78 21.75 29.02
N GLY A 517 3.20 21.58 30.22
CA GLY A 517 2.86 22.63 31.18
C GLY A 517 1.45 23.18 30.98
N SER A 518 1.06 24.20 31.75
CA SER A 518 -0.26 24.84 31.62
C SER A 518 -0.51 25.40 30.22
N ALA A 519 -1.76 25.34 29.77
CA ALA A 519 -2.25 25.98 28.55
C ALA A 519 -2.70 27.45 28.76
N TRP A 520 -2.35 28.06 29.90
CA TRP A 520 -2.72 29.42 30.25
C TRP A 520 -1.50 30.25 30.61
N GLU A 521 -1.28 31.35 29.89
CA GLU A 521 -0.19 32.30 30.11
C GLU A 521 -0.73 33.66 30.57
N TRP A 522 -0.09 34.29 31.55
CA TRP A 522 -0.59 35.53 32.16
C TRP A 522 -0.15 36.77 31.37
N SER A 523 -1.12 37.59 30.96
CA SER A 523 -0.84 38.89 30.35
C SER A 523 -0.89 40.01 31.37
N GLU A 524 0.27 40.53 31.75
CA GLU A 524 0.38 41.72 32.61
C GLU A 524 -0.27 42.98 32.00
N GLU A 525 -0.23 43.14 30.68
CA GLU A 525 -0.85 44.29 29.99
C GLU A 525 -2.38 44.22 29.99
N ARG A 526 -2.97 43.01 29.90
CA ARG A 526 -4.44 42.83 29.91
C ARG A 526 -5.02 42.58 31.31
N GLY A 527 -4.20 42.10 32.24
CA GLY A 527 -4.62 41.63 33.57
C GLY A 527 -5.46 40.35 33.53
N GLN A 528 -5.18 39.46 32.56
CA GLN A 528 -5.94 38.22 32.30
C GLN A 528 -5.01 37.13 31.77
N PHE A 529 -5.40 35.87 31.93
CA PHE A 529 -4.81 34.74 31.21
C PHE A 529 -5.33 34.67 29.77
N TYR A 530 -4.49 34.25 28.83
CA TYR A 530 -4.92 33.79 27.51
C TYR A 530 -4.66 32.30 27.34
N TYR A 531 -5.50 31.64 26.55
CA TYR A 531 -5.36 30.23 26.22
C TYR A 531 -4.32 30.02 25.11
N HIS A 532 -3.58 28.92 25.20
CA HIS A 532 -2.73 28.42 24.13
C HIS A 532 -2.69 26.87 24.18
N GLN A 533 -3.18 26.21 23.15
CA GLN A 533 -3.13 24.74 23.09
C GLN A 533 -1.69 24.23 22.91
N PHE A 534 -0.84 25.03 22.26
CA PHE A 534 0.56 24.74 21.93
C PHE A 534 1.50 25.64 22.74
N LEU A 535 2.44 26.37 22.13
CA LEU A 535 3.32 27.29 22.86
C LEU A 535 2.55 28.48 23.44
N ALA A 536 3.03 29.05 24.55
CA ALA A 536 2.58 30.35 25.04
C ALA A 536 2.72 31.49 24.00
N SER A 537 3.55 31.29 22.97
CA SER A 537 3.68 32.20 21.82
C SER A 537 2.73 31.90 20.66
N GLN A 538 1.85 30.91 20.80
CA GLN A 538 0.78 30.51 19.89
C GLN A 538 -0.58 30.71 20.59
N PRO A 539 -1.00 31.95 20.94
CA PRO A 539 -2.31 32.21 21.52
C PRO A 539 -3.46 31.78 20.61
N ASP A 540 -4.42 31.07 21.20
CA ASP A 540 -5.53 30.43 20.49
C ASP A 540 -6.66 31.42 20.17
N LEU A 541 -7.18 31.30 18.93
CA LEU A 541 -8.23 32.17 18.41
C LEU A 541 -9.61 31.70 18.84
N ASN A 542 -10.43 32.64 19.33
CA ASN A 542 -11.79 32.39 19.77
C ASN A 542 -12.73 32.18 18.56
N PHE A 543 -12.86 30.95 18.06
CA PHE A 543 -13.73 30.65 16.92
C PHE A 543 -15.24 30.86 17.16
N ARG A 544 -15.67 31.15 18.39
CA ARG A 544 -17.04 31.65 18.66
C ARG A 544 -17.22 33.12 18.27
N SER A 545 -16.13 33.84 18.01
CA SER A 545 -16.16 35.18 17.42
C SER A 545 -16.44 35.12 15.91
N ASP A 546 -17.58 35.70 15.55
CA ASP A 546 -17.98 35.97 14.17
C ASP A 546 -16.92 36.77 13.38
N ALA A 547 -16.07 37.54 14.05
CA ALA A 547 -14.97 38.29 13.45
C ALA A 547 -13.81 37.36 13.06
N VAL A 548 -13.35 36.49 13.97
CA VAL A 548 -12.32 35.44 13.72
C VAL A 548 -12.70 34.63 12.48
N ARG A 549 -13.93 34.08 12.46
CA ARG A 549 -14.43 33.26 11.35
C ARG A 549 -14.50 34.02 10.01
N LYS A 550 -14.75 35.33 10.04
CA LYS A 550 -14.71 36.18 8.83
C LYS A 550 -13.29 36.47 8.37
N GLU A 551 -12.34 36.74 9.27
CA GLU A 551 -10.93 36.94 8.89
C GLU A 551 -10.32 35.66 8.29
N MET A 552 -10.56 34.49 8.88
CA MET A 552 -10.08 33.21 8.33
C MET A 552 -10.62 32.91 6.93
N LYS A 553 -11.89 33.26 6.66
CA LYS A 553 -12.45 33.17 5.31
C LYS A 553 -11.79 34.15 4.32
N LYS A 554 -11.27 35.30 4.77
CA LYS A 554 -10.45 36.18 3.91
C LYS A 554 -9.08 35.58 3.61
N VAL A 555 -8.42 34.96 4.60
CA VAL A 555 -7.13 34.26 4.42
C VAL A 555 -7.24 33.17 3.36
N LEU A 556 -8.26 32.30 3.46
CA LEU A 556 -8.52 31.27 2.46
C LEU A 556 -8.76 31.85 1.07
N ASN A 557 -9.59 32.90 0.95
CA ASN A 557 -9.84 33.56 -0.34
C ASN A 557 -8.57 34.19 -0.93
N PHE A 558 -7.76 34.88 -0.12
CA PHE A 558 -6.50 35.50 -0.56
C PHE A 558 -5.59 34.48 -1.25
N TRP A 559 -5.38 33.31 -0.64
CA TRP A 559 -4.52 32.28 -1.22
C TRP A 559 -5.16 31.58 -2.43
N MET A 560 -6.48 31.35 -2.43
CA MET A 560 -7.18 30.85 -3.63
C MET A 560 -7.13 31.84 -4.80
N ASP A 561 -7.14 33.15 -4.54
CA ASP A 561 -6.99 34.20 -5.56
C ASP A 561 -5.55 34.29 -6.10
N LYS A 562 -4.56 33.74 -5.37
CA LYS A 562 -3.17 33.54 -5.81
C LYS A 562 -2.94 32.22 -6.57
N GLY A 563 -3.99 31.43 -6.82
CA GLY A 563 -3.89 30.19 -7.61
C GLY A 563 -3.70 28.91 -6.79
N VAL A 564 -3.87 28.94 -5.47
CA VAL A 564 -3.82 27.73 -4.63
C VAL A 564 -4.99 26.79 -4.95
N ASP A 565 -4.68 25.50 -5.12
CA ASP A 565 -5.61 24.43 -5.51
C ASP A 565 -6.25 23.69 -4.32
N GLY A 566 -5.90 24.05 -3.10
CA GLY A 566 -6.57 23.51 -1.91
C GLY A 566 -5.80 23.77 -0.62
N PHE A 567 -6.37 23.25 0.47
CA PHE A 567 -5.79 23.40 1.80
C PHE A 567 -5.74 22.06 2.54
N ARG A 568 -4.66 21.84 3.27
CA ARG A 568 -4.71 21.05 4.50
C ARG A 568 -5.09 21.99 5.62
N VAL A 569 -6.04 21.59 6.47
CA VAL A 569 -6.35 22.30 7.71
C VAL A 569 -5.66 21.57 8.85
N ASP A 570 -4.79 22.27 9.55
CA ASP A 570 -3.98 21.78 10.67
C ASP A 570 -4.74 21.85 12.00
N ALA A 571 -4.41 20.97 12.95
CA ALA A 571 -4.87 21.01 14.34
C ALA A 571 -6.41 21.09 14.54
N VAL A 572 -7.21 20.55 13.61
CA VAL A 572 -8.68 20.79 13.54
C VAL A 572 -9.43 20.35 14.79
N LYS A 573 -8.90 19.40 15.56
CA LYS A 573 -9.51 18.96 16.83
C LYS A 573 -9.54 20.05 17.92
N HIS A 574 -8.67 21.06 17.84
CA HIS A 574 -8.46 22.05 18.90
C HIS A 574 -9.20 23.38 18.71
N LEU A 575 -9.93 23.55 17.59
CA LEU A 575 -10.53 24.84 17.19
C LEU A 575 -11.55 25.43 18.16
N PHE A 576 -12.08 24.62 19.07
CA PHE A 576 -13.02 25.04 20.10
C PHE A 576 -12.76 24.23 21.37
N GLU A 577 -12.72 24.93 22.50
CA GLU A 577 -12.82 24.39 23.86
C GLU A 577 -14.26 24.56 24.36
N VAL A 578 -14.62 24.08 25.55
CA VAL A 578 -15.92 24.42 26.16
C VAL A 578 -16.04 25.89 26.55
N GLN A 579 -17.25 26.43 26.54
CA GLN A 579 -17.51 27.83 26.95
C GLN A 579 -17.34 28.06 28.46
N ASP A 580 -17.53 27.04 29.29
CA ASP A 580 -17.32 27.12 30.73
C ASP A 580 -15.85 26.86 31.07
N LEU A 581 -15.05 27.92 30.98
CA LEU A 581 -13.62 27.91 31.28
C LEU A 581 -13.30 27.61 32.75
N SER A 582 -14.29 27.44 33.64
CA SER A 582 -14.07 27.04 35.03
C SER A 582 -13.93 25.53 35.24
N LEU A 583 -14.17 24.73 34.19
CA LEU A 583 -14.13 23.27 34.23
C LEU A 583 -12.70 22.73 34.14
N ASP A 584 -12.30 21.95 35.14
CA ASP A 584 -11.07 21.16 35.13
C ASP A 584 -11.27 19.85 34.32
N GLU A 585 -10.32 19.51 33.44
CA GLU A 585 -10.28 18.24 32.71
C GLU A 585 -10.08 17.05 33.66
N PRO A 586 -10.71 15.89 33.42
CA PRO A 586 -10.48 14.68 34.20
C PRO A 586 -9.03 14.19 34.09
N LEU A 587 -8.45 13.71 35.21
CA LEU A 587 -7.12 13.11 35.21
C LEU A 587 -7.11 11.73 34.52
N THR A 588 -6.03 11.42 33.80
CA THR A 588 -5.76 10.09 33.23
C THR A 588 -5.24 9.13 34.32
N PRO A 589 -5.95 8.02 34.63
CA PRO A 589 -5.56 7.13 35.72
C PRO A 589 -4.20 6.46 35.48
N GLY A 590 -3.25 6.69 36.40
CA GLY A 590 -1.92 6.07 36.37
C GLY A 590 -0.83 6.93 35.74
N HIS A 591 -1.15 8.10 35.17
CA HIS A 591 -0.13 9.08 34.81
C HIS A 591 0.54 9.66 36.06
N LEU A 592 1.86 9.85 36.02
CA LEU A 592 2.65 10.30 37.18
C LEU A 592 3.24 11.71 37.00
N ASP A 593 3.48 12.12 35.76
CA ASP A 593 3.89 13.48 35.43
C ASP A 593 2.63 14.36 35.28
N PRO A 594 2.45 15.43 36.07
CA PRO A 594 1.30 16.32 36.00
C PRO A 594 1.43 17.44 34.97
N ASP A 595 2.60 17.65 34.37
CA ASP A 595 2.81 18.67 33.33
C ASP A 595 2.72 18.07 31.91
N ASP A 596 2.73 16.74 31.79
CA ASP A 596 2.51 16.02 30.53
C ASP A 596 1.04 16.14 30.12
N TYR A 597 0.82 16.51 28.85
CA TYR A 597 -0.49 16.56 28.21
C TYR A 597 -1.32 15.28 28.48
N ASN A 598 -0.71 14.10 28.33
CA ASN A 598 -1.36 12.79 28.49
C ASN A 598 -1.82 12.49 29.94
N SER A 599 -1.49 13.34 30.91
CA SER A 599 -1.99 13.24 32.28
C SER A 599 -3.47 13.62 32.42
N LEU A 600 -4.09 14.15 31.37
CA LEU A 600 -5.50 14.53 31.30
C LEU A 600 -6.27 13.74 30.23
N GLN A 601 -7.59 13.68 30.40
CA GLN A 601 -8.55 13.21 29.40
C GLN A 601 -9.18 14.45 28.76
N HIS A 602 -8.76 14.82 27.55
CA HIS A 602 -9.09 16.08 26.87
C HIS A 602 -10.56 16.19 26.40
N THR A 603 -11.48 16.19 27.35
CA THR A 603 -12.94 16.17 27.15
C THR A 603 -13.48 17.55 26.79
N TYR A 604 -12.82 18.58 27.28
CA TYR A 604 -13.25 19.97 27.22
C TYR A 604 -12.40 20.83 26.26
N THR A 605 -11.25 20.33 25.83
CA THR A 605 -10.24 21.04 25.00
C THR A 605 -10.02 20.41 23.60
N SER A 606 -10.72 19.32 23.27
CA SER A 606 -10.54 18.60 22.00
C SER A 606 -11.87 18.12 21.43
N ASN A 607 -11.94 18.01 20.08
CA ASN A 607 -13.04 17.44 19.30
C ASN A 607 -14.45 17.92 19.70
N GLN A 608 -14.60 19.21 20.04
CA GLN A 608 -15.91 19.78 20.33
C GLN A 608 -16.80 19.76 19.06
N PRO A 609 -18.12 19.57 19.18
CA PRO A 609 -19.01 19.39 18.02
C PRO A 609 -18.96 20.55 17.01
N GLU A 610 -18.73 21.78 17.47
CA GLU A 610 -18.59 22.98 16.63
C GLU A 610 -17.45 22.88 15.59
N ASN A 611 -16.45 22.02 15.78
CA ASN A 611 -15.38 21.78 14.80
C ASN A 611 -15.95 21.37 13.43
N LEU A 612 -16.97 20.50 13.42
CA LEU A 612 -17.61 20.02 12.18
C LEU A 612 -18.38 21.15 11.47
N ASP A 613 -18.99 22.06 12.24
CA ASP A 613 -19.71 23.22 11.72
C ASP A 613 -18.77 24.23 11.04
N LEU A 614 -17.60 24.44 11.62
CA LEU A 614 -16.57 25.30 11.04
C LEU A 614 -15.93 24.66 9.78
N VAL A 615 -15.67 23.35 9.78
CA VAL A 615 -15.21 22.63 8.58
C VAL A 615 -16.22 22.71 7.44
N ARG A 616 -17.53 22.57 7.71
CA ARG A 616 -18.59 22.75 6.71
C ARG A 616 -18.58 24.13 6.08
N GLU A 617 -18.32 25.15 6.86
CA GLU A 617 -18.22 26.53 6.38
C GLU A 617 -17.00 26.79 5.49
N TRP A 618 -15.91 26.06 5.71
CA TRP A 618 -14.76 26.06 4.81
C TRP A 618 -15.00 25.22 3.54
N ARG A 619 -15.67 24.07 3.65
CA ARG A 619 -16.12 23.26 2.49
C ARG A 619 -16.98 24.10 1.55
N ALA A 620 -18.03 24.73 2.08
CA ALA A 620 -18.94 25.57 1.31
C ALA A 620 -18.26 26.79 0.66
N LEU A 621 -17.15 27.28 1.24
CA LEU A 621 -16.32 28.33 0.61
C LEU A 621 -15.52 27.78 -0.58
N LEU A 622 -14.98 26.56 -0.46
CA LEU A 622 -14.21 25.90 -1.52
C LEU A 622 -15.10 25.40 -2.66
N ASP A 623 -16.32 24.93 -2.39
CA ASP A 623 -17.30 24.49 -3.40
C ASP A 623 -17.74 25.61 -4.35
N GLY A 624 -17.55 26.87 -3.96
CA GLY A 624 -17.72 28.02 -4.85
C GLY A 624 -16.68 28.11 -5.98
N ARG A 625 -15.67 27.23 -6.00
CA ARG A 625 -14.56 27.22 -6.97
C ARG A 625 -14.29 25.79 -7.47
N SER A 626 -14.04 25.64 -8.77
CA SER A 626 -13.71 24.33 -9.37
C SER A 626 -12.32 23.83 -8.97
N GLU A 627 -12.17 22.50 -8.95
CA GLU A 627 -10.90 21.79 -8.67
C GLU A 627 -10.23 22.27 -7.38
N LYS A 628 -10.93 22.21 -6.24
CA LYS A 628 -10.37 22.55 -4.92
C LYS A 628 -10.46 21.36 -3.97
N VAL A 629 -9.33 21.02 -3.32
CA VAL A 629 -9.27 20.00 -2.28
C VAL A 629 -9.25 20.62 -0.87
N MET A 630 -9.99 20.02 0.06
CA MET A 630 -9.87 20.27 1.49
C MET A 630 -9.54 18.97 2.22
N MET A 631 -8.34 18.92 2.79
CA MET A 631 -7.90 17.83 3.66
C MET A 631 -7.88 18.34 5.11
N VAL A 632 -8.18 17.51 6.09
CA VAL A 632 -8.13 17.90 7.51
C VAL A 632 -7.23 16.98 8.32
N GLU A 633 -6.39 17.57 9.16
CA GLU A 633 -5.61 16.84 10.16
C GLU A 633 -6.47 16.59 11.40
N VAL A 634 -6.69 15.31 11.72
CA VAL A 634 -7.48 14.88 12.88
C VAL A 634 -6.80 13.67 13.52
N PHE A 635 -6.00 13.90 14.56
CA PHE A 635 -5.53 12.85 15.46
C PHE A 635 -6.57 12.58 16.55
N ALA A 636 -7.39 11.54 16.38
CA ALA A 636 -8.43 11.16 17.34
C ALA A 636 -8.32 9.68 17.75
N ASP A 637 -8.78 9.38 18.96
CA ASP A 637 -8.58 8.07 19.62
C ASP A 637 -9.31 6.89 18.92
N THR A 638 -10.30 7.18 18.07
CA THR A 638 -11.06 6.15 17.34
C THR A 638 -11.30 6.54 15.88
N VAL A 639 -11.43 5.51 15.02
CA VAL A 639 -11.70 5.69 13.60
C VAL A 639 -13.04 6.38 13.35
N GLU A 640 -14.05 6.14 14.20
CA GLU A 640 -15.38 6.72 14.08
C GLU A 640 -15.36 8.25 14.25
N GLU A 641 -14.51 8.79 15.15
CA GLU A 641 -14.33 10.23 15.30
C GLU A 641 -13.68 10.85 14.05
N VAL A 642 -12.65 10.21 13.49
CA VAL A 642 -12.01 10.65 12.25
C VAL A 642 -13.00 10.61 11.08
N MET A 643 -13.80 9.55 10.95
CA MET A 643 -14.72 9.36 9.82
C MET A 643 -15.85 10.41 9.77
N LYS A 644 -16.21 11.04 10.91
CA LYS A 644 -17.17 12.17 10.92
C LYS A 644 -16.76 13.29 9.97
N TYR A 645 -15.45 13.55 9.86
CA TYR A 645 -14.91 14.66 9.06
C TYR A 645 -15.03 14.48 7.53
N TYR A 646 -15.49 13.33 7.02
CA TYR A 646 -15.93 13.21 5.63
C TYR A 646 -17.31 13.85 5.37
N GLY A 647 -18.18 13.94 6.38
CA GLY A 647 -19.60 14.26 6.20
C GLY A 647 -20.38 13.19 5.42
N SER A 648 -21.62 13.50 5.00
CA SER A 648 -22.43 12.63 4.13
C SER A 648 -22.34 13.03 2.65
N GLU A 649 -23.19 12.50 1.77
CA GLU A 649 -23.34 13.00 0.40
C GLU A 649 -24.16 14.30 0.36
N GLU A 650 -25.16 14.43 1.24
CA GLU A 650 -26.02 15.61 1.38
C GLU A 650 -25.36 16.76 2.16
N ASP A 651 -24.41 16.41 3.02
CA ASP A 651 -23.70 17.34 3.91
C ASP A 651 -22.18 17.02 3.93
N PRO A 652 -21.44 17.34 2.85
CA PRO A 652 -20.02 17.06 2.76
C PRO A 652 -19.19 17.97 3.67
N LEU A 653 -18.12 17.41 4.25
CA LEU A 653 -17.15 18.14 5.07
C LEU A 653 -15.79 18.19 4.36
N ALA A 654 -14.75 17.51 4.85
CA ALA A 654 -13.49 17.38 4.10
C ALA A 654 -13.65 16.42 2.90
N ASP A 655 -12.80 16.60 1.88
CA ASP A 655 -12.64 15.58 0.82
C ASP A 655 -12.08 14.29 1.43
N PHE A 656 -11.14 14.43 2.36
CA PHE A 656 -10.79 13.41 3.35
C PHE A 656 -10.08 13.99 4.60
N PRO A 657 -10.30 13.43 5.80
CA PRO A 657 -9.34 13.51 6.89
C PRO A 657 -8.11 12.64 6.61
N PHE A 658 -6.92 13.06 7.06
CA PHE A 658 -5.71 12.26 6.90
C PHE A 658 -5.77 10.93 7.68
N ASN A 659 -5.27 9.86 7.08
CA ASN A 659 -5.19 8.52 7.65
C ASN A 659 -3.82 8.28 8.30
N PHE A 660 -3.70 8.57 9.59
CA PHE A 660 -2.45 8.40 10.34
C PHE A 660 -2.29 7.03 11.01
N PHE A 661 -3.25 6.09 10.89
CA PHE A 661 -3.14 4.78 11.55
C PHE A 661 -1.91 3.94 11.11
N LEU A 662 -1.32 4.21 9.94
CA LEU A 662 -0.04 3.60 9.50
C LEU A 662 1.21 4.20 10.18
N ILE A 663 1.04 5.30 10.91
CA ILE A 663 2.01 5.91 11.81
C ILE A 663 1.67 5.47 13.24
N ASP A 664 0.43 5.69 13.67
CA ASP A 664 -0.02 5.51 15.05
C ASP A 664 -0.01 4.04 15.52
N ASN A 665 -0.25 3.07 14.61
CA ASN A 665 -0.19 1.64 14.96
C ASN A 665 1.21 1.02 14.78
N PHE A 666 2.20 1.77 14.28
CA PHE A 666 3.51 1.24 13.90
C PHE A 666 4.64 2.22 14.28
N HIS A 667 4.90 2.30 15.58
CA HIS A 667 6.00 3.08 16.15
C HIS A 667 7.34 2.37 15.98
N GLY A 668 7.35 1.04 16.07
CA GLY A 668 8.51 0.18 15.86
C GLY A 668 8.24 -0.99 14.90
N ARG A 669 9.29 -1.77 14.63
CA ARG A 669 9.21 -2.95 13.75
C ARG A 669 8.52 -4.14 14.44
N GLU A 670 8.51 -4.15 15.78
CA GLU A 670 7.83 -5.10 16.64
C GLU A 670 6.30 -5.08 16.49
N ASP A 671 5.72 -3.93 16.14
CA ASP A 671 4.28 -3.76 15.88
C ASP A 671 3.88 -4.35 14.51
N LEU A 672 4.84 -4.45 13.60
CA LEU A 672 4.62 -4.75 12.19
C LEU A 672 4.61 -6.26 11.89
N SER A 673 3.45 -6.74 11.49
CA SER A 673 3.23 -8.07 10.91
C SER A 673 2.29 -7.96 9.71
N GLY A 674 2.23 -9.02 8.88
CA GLY A 674 1.25 -9.06 7.80
C GLY A 674 -0.21 -9.01 8.29
N GLU A 675 -0.47 -9.48 9.50
CA GLU A 675 -1.81 -9.47 10.13
C GLU A 675 -2.16 -8.09 10.68
N SER A 676 -1.27 -7.44 11.44
CA SER A 676 -1.49 -6.08 11.96
C SER A 676 -1.57 -5.04 10.85
N LEU A 677 -0.78 -5.19 9.78
CA LEU A 677 -0.85 -4.33 8.59
C LEU A 677 -2.19 -4.49 7.86
N MET A 678 -2.63 -5.74 7.64
CA MET A 678 -3.93 -6.01 7.02
C MET A 678 -5.09 -5.51 7.89
N ALA A 679 -5.02 -5.71 9.21
CA ALA A 679 -6.03 -5.18 10.15
C ALA A 679 -6.12 -3.65 10.11
N THR A 680 -4.98 -2.95 10.01
CA THR A 680 -4.95 -1.48 9.90
C THR A 680 -5.53 -0.98 8.57
N VAL A 681 -5.24 -1.68 7.46
CA VAL A 681 -5.83 -1.37 6.15
C VAL A 681 -7.34 -1.64 6.13
N SER A 682 -7.79 -2.75 6.70
CA SER A 682 -9.22 -3.06 6.85
C SER A 682 -9.94 -2.05 7.76
N LEU A 683 -9.34 -1.65 8.89
CA LEU A 683 -9.94 -0.69 9.82
C LEU A 683 -10.40 0.59 9.12
N TRP A 684 -9.57 1.16 8.24
CA TRP A 684 -9.94 2.36 7.48
C TRP A 684 -11.00 2.07 6.41
N LEU A 685 -10.85 0.99 5.64
CA LEU A 685 -11.73 0.69 4.51
C LEU A 685 -13.13 0.18 4.94
N ASP A 686 -13.23 -0.57 6.03
CA ASP A 686 -14.49 -1.08 6.57
C ASP A 686 -15.34 0.02 7.25
N ASN A 687 -14.69 1.10 7.72
CA ASN A 687 -15.36 2.26 8.34
C ASN A 687 -15.53 3.46 7.40
N LEU A 688 -14.99 3.40 6.18
CA LEU A 688 -15.10 4.47 5.20
C LEU A 688 -16.57 4.70 4.80
N PRO A 689 -17.13 5.92 4.91
CA PRO A 689 -18.51 6.16 4.50
C PRO A 689 -18.70 5.91 2.99
N ALA A 690 -19.88 5.43 2.61
CA ALA A 690 -20.19 5.11 1.22
C ALA A 690 -19.92 6.31 0.29
N GLY A 691 -19.28 6.05 -0.85
CA GLY A 691 -18.93 7.07 -1.85
C GLY A 691 -17.71 7.93 -1.50
N LYS A 692 -17.16 7.87 -0.28
CA LYS A 692 -15.97 8.64 0.13
C LYS A 692 -14.67 8.01 -0.37
N TRP A 693 -13.59 8.79 -0.30
CA TRP A 693 -12.31 8.47 -0.93
C TRP A 693 -11.21 8.29 0.14
N PRO A 694 -10.58 7.10 0.27
CA PRO A 694 -9.58 6.87 1.30
C PRO A 694 -8.24 7.55 0.98
N ASN A 695 -7.32 7.58 1.94
CA ASN A 695 -5.94 8.03 1.75
C ASN A 695 -4.98 7.21 2.63
N TRP A 696 -3.67 7.33 2.37
CA TRP A 696 -2.63 6.57 3.08
C TRP A 696 -1.40 7.45 3.32
N VAL A 697 -0.97 7.55 4.58
CA VAL A 697 0.20 8.34 5.02
C VAL A 697 1.21 7.39 5.68
N LEU A 698 2.49 7.44 5.29
CA LEU A 698 3.56 6.64 5.92
C LEU A 698 4.43 7.46 6.89
N GLY A 699 4.47 8.77 6.70
CA GLY A 699 5.25 9.71 7.48
C GLY A 699 4.82 11.15 7.22
N ASN A 700 5.30 12.04 8.05
CA ASN A 700 5.12 13.49 7.98
C ASN A 700 6.27 14.16 8.75
N HIS A 701 6.19 15.47 8.93
CA HIS A 701 7.24 16.23 9.62
C HIS A 701 7.20 16.21 11.16
N ASP A 702 6.24 15.53 11.78
CA ASP A 702 6.10 15.42 13.24
C ASP A 702 6.42 14.01 13.77
N ASN A 703 6.69 13.07 12.87
CA ASN A 703 6.90 11.67 13.19
C ASN A 703 8.22 11.18 12.59
N ASN A 704 8.92 10.33 13.35
CA ASN A 704 10.12 9.62 12.89
C ASN A 704 9.92 9.00 11.50
N ARG A 705 10.92 9.13 10.61
CA ARG A 705 10.83 8.68 9.22
C ARG A 705 10.53 7.19 9.15
N VAL A 706 9.71 6.78 8.18
CA VAL A 706 9.26 5.38 8.05
C VAL A 706 10.42 4.38 7.89
N SER A 707 11.54 4.78 7.26
CA SER A 707 12.78 3.99 7.21
C SER A 707 13.36 3.67 8.58
N SER A 708 13.25 4.61 9.52
CA SER A 708 13.79 4.50 10.87
C SER A 708 12.83 3.79 11.82
N ARG A 709 11.50 3.97 11.66
CA ARG A 709 10.49 3.22 12.43
C ARG A 709 10.47 1.73 12.07
N LEU A 710 10.45 1.40 10.77
CA LEU A 710 10.13 0.04 10.29
C LEU A 710 11.32 -0.67 9.61
N GLY A 711 12.33 0.07 9.17
CA GLY A 711 13.56 -0.44 8.55
C GLY A 711 13.66 -0.16 7.05
N THR A 712 14.86 0.20 6.60
CA THR A 712 15.19 0.54 5.21
C THR A 712 14.88 -0.58 4.20
N ASP A 713 14.89 -1.85 4.64
CA ASP A 713 14.60 -3.02 3.80
C ASP A 713 13.11 -3.15 3.42
N LEU A 714 12.21 -2.42 4.09
CA LEU A 714 10.77 -2.46 3.83
C LEU A 714 10.26 -1.28 2.98
N ILE A 715 11.11 -0.30 2.65
CA ILE A 715 10.68 0.94 1.97
C ILE A 715 10.01 0.67 0.62
N ASP A 716 10.55 -0.23 -0.19
CA ASP A 716 9.93 -0.61 -1.47
C ASP A 716 8.56 -1.28 -1.28
N ALA A 717 8.38 -2.05 -0.20
CA ALA A 717 7.12 -2.74 0.09
C ALA A 717 6.05 -1.79 0.67
N LEU A 718 6.45 -0.85 1.53
CA LEU A 718 5.56 0.15 2.13
C LEU A 718 5.12 1.19 1.08
N ASN A 719 6.04 1.68 0.25
CA ASN A 719 5.70 2.52 -0.90
C ASN A 719 4.81 1.77 -1.90
N MET A 720 5.07 0.48 -2.17
CA MET A 720 4.19 -0.35 -3.01
C MET A 720 2.78 -0.46 -2.42
N MET A 721 2.64 -0.65 -1.11
CA MET A 721 1.34 -0.67 -0.46
C MET A 721 0.62 0.68 -0.62
N ALA A 722 1.22 1.78 -0.17
CA ALA A 722 0.59 3.10 -0.19
C ALA A 722 0.19 3.54 -1.61
N LEU A 723 1.05 3.31 -2.61
CA LEU A 723 0.79 3.72 -4.00
C LEU A 723 -0.25 2.84 -4.71
N LEU A 724 -0.41 1.57 -4.34
CA LEU A 724 -1.32 0.61 -5.01
C LEU A 724 -2.63 0.34 -4.27
N LEU A 725 -2.77 0.75 -3.01
CA LEU A 725 -4.06 0.75 -2.32
C LEU A 725 -5.05 1.75 -2.99
N PRO A 726 -6.37 1.49 -2.89
CA PRO A 726 -7.40 2.42 -3.37
C PRO A 726 -7.33 3.72 -2.57
N GLY A 727 -7.79 4.85 -3.14
CA GLY A 727 -7.65 6.14 -2.48
C GLY A 727 -6.31 6.83 -2.75
N THR A 728 -6.05 7.97 -2.11
CA THR A 728 -4.92 8.86 -2.42
C THR A 728 -3.68 8.57 -1.56
N PRO A 729 -2.53 8.24 -2.17
CA PRO A 729 -1.26 8.17 -1.45
C PRO A 729 -0.75 9.57 -1.10
N VAL A 730 -0.27 9.69 0.13
CA VAL A 730 0.44 10.86 0.65
C VAL A 730 1.89 10.44 0.91
N THR A 731 2.85 11.19 0.38
CA THR A 731 4.29 10.92 0.53
C THR A 731 4.97 12.11 1.18
N TYR A 732 5.76 11.88 2.21
CA TYR A 732 6.61 12.89 2.83
C TYR A 732 7.99 12.91 2.16
N TYR A 733 8.59 14.10 2.00
CA TYR A 733 9.83 14.22 1.23
C TYR A 733 10.96 13.32 1.80
N GLY A 734 11.61 12.58 0.91
CA GLY A 734 12.66 11.63 1.25
C GLY A 734 12.18 10.17 1.35
N GLU A 735 10.88 9.90 1.48
CA GLU A 735 10.34 8.53 1.47
C GLU A 735 10.55 7.81 0.13
N GLU A 736 10.57 8.55 -0.97
CA GLU A 736 10.82 8.05 -2.33
C GLU A 736 12.27 7.59 -2.54
N ILE A 737 13.22 8.08 -1.73
CA ILE A 737 14.61 7.62 -1.69
C ILE A 737 14.94 6.79 -0.44
N GLY A 738 14.02 6.67 0.51
CA GLY A 738 14.23 5.95 1.77
C GLY A 738 15.09 6.69 2.80
N MET A 739 15.00 8.03 2.89
CA MET A 739 15.69 8.81 3.93
C MET A 739 15.42 8.27 5.34
N GLU A 740 16.47 8.27 6.16
CA GLU A 740 16.46 7.88 7.56
C GLU A 740 16.52 9.14 8.45
N ASP A 741 16.00 9.04 9.67
CA ASP A 741 16.20 10.04 10.71
C ASP A 741 17.68 10.26 11.02
N THR A 742 18.02 11.48 11.43
CA THR A 742 19.39 11.87 11.81
C THR A 742 19.47 12.04 13.32
N PHE A 743 20.53 11.55 13.95
CA PHE A 743 20.83 11.91 15.34
C PHE A 743 21.14 13.42 15.43
N ILE A 744 20.30 14.14 16.18
CA ILE A 744 20.49 15.54 16.55
C ILE A 744 20.92 15.56 18.02
N SER A 745 21.93 16.35 18.38
CA SER A 745 22.35 16.52 19.78
C SER A 745 21.36 17.43 20.54
N TRP A 746 21.41 17.44 21.86
CA TRP A 746 20.63 18.40 22.66
C TRP A 746 20.98 19.85 22.28
N GLU A 747 22.26 20.14 22.05
CA GLU A 747 22.76 21.47 21.70
C GLU A 747 22.34 21.92 20.29
N ASP A 748 22.12 20.98 19.38
CA ASP A 748 21.65 21.23 18.01
C ASP A 748 20.12 21.12 17.86
N THR A 749 19.41 20.65 18.90
CA THR A 749 17.95 20.54 18.91
C THR A 749 17.33 21.93 18.93
N LYS A 750 16.36 22.15 18.05
CA LYS A 750 15.68 23.43 17.85
C LYS A 750 14.17 23.31 18.02
N ASP A 751 13.61 22.11 17.86
CA ASP A 751 12.18 21.86 18.05
C ASP A 751 11.75 22.26 19.47
N PRO A 752 10.81 23.22 19.61
CA PRO A 752 10.34 23.65 20.92
C PRO A 752 9.73 22.51 21.75
N GLN A 753 9.17 21.47 21.12
CA GLN A 753 8.61 20.32 21.83
C GLN A 753 9.73 19.53 22.54
N GLY A 754 10.75 19.09 21.79
CA GLY A 754 11.94 18.45 22.36
C GLY A 754 12.66 19.32 23.40
N CYS A 755 12.77 20.63 23.16
CA CYS A 755 13.38 21.56 24.12
C CYS A 755 12.64 21.63 25.46
N ARG A 756 11.31 21.51 25.50
CA ARG A 756 10.51 21.57 26.74
C ARG A 756 10.61 20.31 27.60
N TRP A 757 10.97 19.18 27.02
CA TRP A 757 11.25 17.93 27.73
C TRP A 757 12.68 17.85 28.29
N GLY A 758 13.56 18.78 27.91
CA GLY A 758 14.89 18.91 28.49
C GLY A 758 15.91 17.87 28.01
N PRO A 759 17.18 17.99 28.44
CA PRO A 759 18.30 17.22 27.90
C PRO A 759 18.24 15.71 28.17
N GLU A 760 17.40 15.26 29.10
CA GLU A 760 17.24 13.84 29.44
C GLU A 760 16.23 13.13 28.51
N HIS A 761 15.22 13.85 27.99
CA HIS A 761 14.09 13.27 27.24
C HIS A 761 13.86 13.86 25.85
N TYR A 762 14.60 14.89 25.42
CA TYR A 762 14.38 15.57 24.13
C TYR A 762 14.33 14.63 22.90
N GLN A 763 15.04 13.50 22.93
CA GLN A 763 15.06 12.53 21.82
C GLN A 763 13.74 11.78 21.63
N GLU A 764 12.91 11.69 22.69
CA GLU A 764 11.61 11.03 22.66
C GLU A 764 10.53 11.94 22.04
N TYR A 765 10.74 13.26 22.04
CA TYR A 765 9.75 14.27 21.68
C TYR A 765 10.18 15.25 20.59
N SER A 766 11.45 15.26 20.17
CA SER A 766 11.94 16.14 19.10
C SER A 766 11.61 15.61 17.72
N ARG A 767 11.00 16.47 16.92
CA ARG A 767 10.62 16.26 15.51
C ARG A 767 11.75 16.62 14.54
N ASP A 768 12.84 17.22 15.02
CA ASP A 768 14.00 17.63 14.21
C ASP A 768 14.64 16.49 13.36
N PRO A 769 14.77 15.24 13.85
CA PRO A 769 15.34 14.13 13.05
C PRO A 769 14.63 13.91 11.71
N ALA A 770 13.30 13.99 11.72
CA ALA A 770 12.45 13.85 10.53
C ALA A 770 12.49 15.09 9.62
N ARG A 771 12.88 16.26 10.16
CA ARG A 771 12.95 17.56 9.47
C ARG A 771 14.32 17.84 8.82
N THR A 772 15.27 16.91 8.86
CA THR A 772 16.62 17.10 8.31
C THR A 772 16.68 17.26 6.77
N PRO A 773 17.65 18.02 6.21
CA PRO A 773 17.66 18.40 4.80
C PRO A 773 17.65 17.25 3.78
N MET A 774 16.95 17.47 2.67
CA MET A 774 16.80 16.52 1.55
C MET A 774 18.13 16.17 0.88
N GLN A 775 18.32 14.90 0.57
CA GLN A 775 19.59 14.34 0.09
C GLN A 775 19.60 14.27 -1.46
N TRP A 776 20.07 15.34 -2.11
CA TRP A 776 20.03 15.46 -3.58
C TRP A 776 21.17 14.72 -4.29
N ASP A 777 22.40 14.86 -3.80
CA ASP A 777 23.59 14.26 -4.38
C ASP A 777 24.65 13.96 -3.31
N ASP A 778 25.87 13.59 -3.72
CA ASP A 778 27.00 13.28 -2.84
C ASP A 778 28.01 14.44 -2.68
N THR A 779 27.64 15.67 -3.08
CA THR A 779 28.42 16.88 -2.79
C THR A 779 28.21 17.36 -1.35
N ASP A 780 29.01 18.36 -0.92
CA ASP A 780 28.93 18.91 0.44
C ASP A 780 27.48 19.29 0.81
N LEU A 781 27.07 18.91 2.02
CA LEU A 781 25.70 19.10 2.53
C LEU A 781 24.63 18.51 1.59
N ALA A 782 24.96 17.38 0.94
CA ALA A 782 24.09 16.59 0.05
C ALA A 782 23.48 17.35 -1.15
N GLY A 783 24.11 18.43 -1.60
CA GLY A 783 23.58 19.30 -2.65
C GLY A 783 22.33 20.10 -2.23
N PHE A 784 21.95 20.06 -0.95
CA PHE A 784 20.84 20.84 -0.41
C PHE A 784 21.12 22.34 -0.46
N THR A 785 22.32 22.78 -0.08
CA THR A 785 22.74 24.19 -0.05
C THR A 785 24.10 24.39 -0.74
N GLY A 786 24.41 25.64 -1.10
CA GLY A 786 25.77 26.08 -1.44
C GLY A 786 26.46 26.86 -0.30
N SER A 787 25.87 26.85 0.90
CA SER A 787 26.41 27.41 2.14
C SER A 787 27.46 26.48 2.79
N ASN A 788 28.10 26.96 3.85
CA ASN A 788 28.97 26.14 4.71
C ASN A 788 28.21 25.46 5.86
N THR A 789 26.95 25.83 6.09
CA THR A 789 26.12 25.38 7.22
C THR A 789 24.67 25.22 6.79
N THR A 790 23.93 24.32 7.44
CA THR A 790 22.48 24.14 7.27
C THR A 790 21.73 24.45 8.57
N TRP A 791 20.43 24.76 8.46
CA TRP A 791 19.59 25.04 9.62
C TRP A 791 19.40 23.82 10.55
N LEU A 792 19.42 22.60 10.00
CA LEU A 792 19.58 21.33 10.72
C LEU A 792 20.70 20.48 10.08
N PRO A 793 21.41 19.63 10.85
CA PRO A 793 22.39 18.70 10.31
C PRO A 793 21.86 17.82 9.17
N VAL A 794 22.69 17.60 8.15
CA VAL A 794 22.42 16.64 7.07
C VAL A 794 22.78 15.23 7.55
N ASN A 795 21.94 14.23 7.28
CA ASN A 795 22.22 12.84 7.66
C ASN A 795 23.56 12.37 7.04
N PRO A 796 24.53 11.84 7.82
CA PRO A 796 25.81 11.38 7.29
C PRO A 796 25.71 10.24 6.28
N ASN A 797 24.55 9.59 6.12
CA ASN A 797 24.32 8.58 5.09
C ASN A 797 24.18 9.15 3.65
N TYR A 798 24.13 10.47 3.46
CA TYR A 798 23.81 11.11 2.16
C TYR A 798 24.70 10.68 0.98
N THR A 799 25.96 10.30 1.23
CA THR A 799 26.87 9.79 0.19
C THR A 799 26.45 8.41 -0.38
N LYS A 800 25.54 7.72 0.31
CA LYS A 800 24.97 6.40 -0.04
C LYS A 800 23.50 6.50 -0.43
N VAL A 801 22.73 7.35 0.26
CA VAL A 801 21.31 7.61 0.01
C VAL A 801 21.21 9.02 -0.55
N ASN A 802 20.98 9.17 -1.86
CA ASN A 802 20.66 10.46 -2.47
C ASN A 802 19.99 10.28 -3.83
N VAL A 803 19.28 11.32 -4.29
CA VAL A 803 18.55 11.32 -5.57
C VAL A 803 19.48 10.99 -6.75
N ALA A 804 20.59 11.70 -6.93
CA ALA A 804 21.48 11.54 -8.08
C ALA A 804 22.02 10.11 -8.23
N ARG A 805 22.49 9.52 -7.13
CA ARG A 805 22.98 8.14 -7.05
C ARG A 805 21.87 7.13 -7.35
N GLN A 806 20.67 7.34 -6.81
CA GLN A 806 19.54 6.45 -7.08
C GLN A 806 18.98 6.59 -8.50
N THR A 807 19.07 7.77 -9.12
CA THR A 807 18.77 7.98 -10.55
C THR A 807 19.78 7.23 -11.43
N ALA A 808 21.07 7.25 -11.09
CA ALA A 808 22.12 6.57 -11.85
C ALA A 808 22.13 5.03 -11.67
N ALA A 809 21.79 4.52 -10.49
CA ALA A 809 21.82 3.09 -10.18
C ALA A 809 20.86 2.26 -11.06
N ALA A 810 21.22 1.01 -11.38
CA ALA A 810 20.36 0.13 -12.19
C ALA A 810 19.02 -0.20 -11.48
N THR A 811 19.06 -0.34 -10.15
CA THR A 811 17.92 -0.54 -9.26
C THR A 811 18.07 0.35 -8.02
N SER A 812 16.98 0.94 -7.55
CA SER A 812 16.94 1.88 -6.42
C SER A 812 15.50 2.12 -5.96
N HIS A 813 15.32 2.58 -4.71
CA HIS A 813 14.00 2.94 -4.18
C HIS A 813 13.30 3.99 -5.06
N LEU A 814 14.03 5.02 -5.50
CA LEU A 814 13.53 6.03 -6.42
C LEU A 814 12.95 5.44 -7.71
N LYS A 815 13.61 4.43 -8.31
CA LYS A 815 13.14 3.79 -9.54
C LYS A 815 11.95 2.87 -9.30
N VAL A 816 11.88 2.22 -8.13
CA VAL A 816 10.70 1.44 -7.71
C VAL A 816 9.52 2.39 -7.51
N TYR A 817 9.71 3.48 -6.77
CA TYR A 817 8.70 4.52 -6.54
C TYR A 817 8.17 5.10 -7.86
N GLN A 818 9.05 5.53 -8.78
CA GLN A 818 8.65 6.05 -10.10
C GLN A 818 7.86 5.02 -10.93
N GLN A 819 8.23 3.74 -10.88
CA GLN A 819 7.50 2.66 -11.58
C GLN A 819 6.11 2.43 -10.96
N LEU A 820 6.00 2.45 -9.63
CA LEU A 820 4.73 2.33 -8.91
C LEU A 820 3.81 3.53 -9.18
N ALA A 821 4.34 4.75 -9.13
CA ALA A 821 3.61 5.98 -9.48
C ALA A 821 3.10 5.96 -10.93
N GLN A 822 3.90 5.46 -11.87
CA GLN A 822 3.48 5.31 -13.26
C GLN A 822 2.44 4.18 -13.44
N LEU A 823 2.57 3.07 -12.71
CA LEU A 823 1.58 1.98 -12.69
C LEU A 823 0.23 2.46 -12.13
N ARG A 824 0.26 3.30 -11.08
CA ARG A 824 -0.92 3.88 -10.43
C ARG A 824 -1.82 4.67 -11.38
N LYS A 825 -1.24 5.37 -12.37
CA LYS A 825 -1.97 6.09 -13.43
C LYS A 825 -2.83 5.16 -14.31
N GLY A 826 -2.61 3.84 -14.26
CA GLY A 826 -3.47 2.84 -14.89
C GLY A 826 -4.83 2.74 -14.20
N ARG A 827 -5.90 2.66 -15.00
CA ARG A 827 -7.29 2.64 -14.52
C ARG A 827 -7.58 1.53 -13.50
N ASN A 828 -6.91 0.38 -13.64
CA ASN A 828 -7.03 -0.76 -12.73
C ASN A 828 -6.54 -0.48 -11.30
N ILE A 829 -5.63 0.47 -11.09
CA ILE A 829 -5.18 0.88 -9.75
C ILE A 829 -5.98 2.09 -9.27
N CYS A 830 -6.09 3.13 -10.10
CA CYS A 830 -6.78 4.38 -9.73
C CYS A 830 -8.30 4.23 -9.51
N THR A 831 -8.97 3.31 -10.22
CA THR A 831 -10.45 3.10 -10.13
C THR A 831 -10.86 1.63 -9.96
N GLY A 832 -9.90 0.73 -9.71
CA GLY A 832 -10.16 -0.69 -9.60
C GLY A 832 -10.93 -1.07 -8.34
N GLN A 833 -11.61 -2.22 -8.39
CA GLN A 833 -12.09 -2.85 -7.16
C GLN A 833 -10.90 -3.47 -6.42
N HIS A 834 -10.76 -3.15 -5.13
CA HIS A 834 -9.85 -3.85 -4.25
C HIS A 834 -10.52 -5.13 -3.71
N HIS A 835 -9.73 -6.14 -3.39
CA HIS A 835 -10.21 -7.34 -2.70
C HIS A 835 -9.21 -7.74 -1.63
N LEU A 836 -9.54 -7.45 -0.38
CA LEU A 836 -8.86 -8.03 0.77
C LEU A 836 -9.39 -9.47 0.94
N PRO A 837 -8.53 -10.50 1.02
CA PRO A 837 -8.98 -11.87 1.18
C PRO A 837 -9.65 -12.04 2.54
N SER A 838 -10.95 -12.34 2.58
CA SER A 838 -11.65 -12.60 3.84
C SER A 838 -11.00 -13.78 4.58
N HIS A 839 -10.56 -13.55 5.82
CA HIS A 839 -10.11 -14.64 6.69
C HIS A 839 -11.25 -15.65 6.91
N HIS A 840 -10.97 -16.92 6.61
CA HIS A 840 -11.81 -18.09 6.84
C HIS A 840 -11.02 -19.15 7.61
#